data_AF-A0A9D7CYT3-F1
#
_entry.id   AF-A0A9D7CYT3-F1
#
_cell.length_a   1.000
_cell.length_b   1.000
_cell.length_c   1.000
_cell.angle_alpha   90.00
_cell.angle_beta   90.00
_cell.angle_gamma   90.00
#
_symmetry.space_group_name_H-M   'P 1'
#
loop_
_entity.id
_entity.type
_entity.pdbx_description
1 polymer ?
#
loop_
_entity_poly.entity_id
_entity_poly.type
_entity_poly.pdbx_seq_one_letter_code
_entity_poly.pdbx_strand_id
1 'polypeptide(L)'
;MISLAQACSSDDPAPATPGADAGGDAEGDAVVTADASPNKTPLAFVEAKPGVLSAKVKVNAASGASLELPAGAVFDIPPGALAQDTELSIEVPKDQTRASRFQSFRFEPTATVFSTPATLHVPYDPIDGQQPTIRGWSSGDFNPMRGARSELTDREPMTVTARDSSANKISFEVKHFTFFNVFIQIDELLYLIPHIPARNLRPGDMLFVLTSADNDKGPHWNPGHVGIFGGGGTPCVGGTKDEVYESTTVSQEEIKSAIKRRDDARKKGLPEQPIPQSGVRKASLPGFKTDSGHFYLGARRPGEGNPLSPAERTSVVDFCKQQVGKGYNIIGQGNINESSWSCVGLAEAAHDLIGRGSMGDVREAFGGTPIELYWNTKPVEEVTVGAGETFEMIVAATTVHPASFFPTLNPGSTFVTEGWYCDGFPCGTGAEKPTIDITIESGKPLNAALNKFGFRKQFVYFPDSSEVGKTYDVVFKLTANVVADGIFGTTSWGTRTATKTVRINVVPCASPETPPGCYLPTDPPEQRTACLVGGAKAKTMATTSTVPVTERGLHGSSDPTIPPSPVFGGVDIIAMTYGLFVMDAAEHQKAFGNTIFPCGDGVFGRTFCGTNAASTGAGDWLYASAIFGDEISLSDPNYHFQYAFVFDQDDNTSNNYPATPPYTADFFAGTDRWYEVGYTPAGGWQFKTRNANATSQITAFASAARFILAGNIMTLAVPKSEFASATPKMRATAFRHRGDYGLKPPYEYIADTHPAVGQPLLVVGN
;
A
#
# COMPACT_ATOMS: atom_id res chain seq x y z
N MET A 1 -29.61 33.96 -42.36
CA MET A 1 -28.44 33.70 -43.23
C MET A 1 -28.32 34.85 -44.21
N ILE A 2 -27.10 35.34 -44.44
CA ILE A 2 -26.70 36.58 -45.13
C ILE A 2 -26.77 37.84 -44.24
N SER A 3 -25.59 38.35 -43.85
CA SER A 3 -25.12 39.72 -44.11
C SER A 3 -23.92 40.06 -43.22
N LEU A 4 -22.86 40.55 -43.86
CA LEU A 4 -21.55 40.98 -43.35
C LEU A 4 -21.33 42.41 -43.88
N ALA A 5 -20.78 43.30 -43.04
CA ALA A 5 -20.06 44.52 -43.39
C ALA A 5 -19.02 44.73 -42.27
N GLN A 6 -17.69 44.68 -42.45
CA GLN A 6 -16.71 45.34 -43.35
C GLN A 6 -16.22 46.70 -42.84
N ALA A 7 -14.90 46.77 -42.53
CA ALA A 7 -13.95 47.87 -42.78
C ALA A 7 -12.55 47.45 -42.25
N CYS A 8 -11.54 47.19 -43.11
CA CYS A 8 -10.44 48.10 -43.59
C CYS A 8 -9.30 48.28 -42.56
N SER A 9 -7.99 48.30 -42.86
CA SER A 9 -7.11 48.12 -44.04
C SER A 9 -5.67 47.89 -43.48
N SER A 10 -4.82 47.06 -44.09
CA SER A 10 -3.74 47.35 -45.08
C SER A 10 -2.32 47.17 -44.50
N ASP A 11 -1.56 46.34 -45.23
CA ASP A 11 -0.10 46.31 -45.45
C ASP A 11 0.84 45.66 -44.43
N ASP A 12 1.37 44.49 -44.81
CA ASP A 12 2.63 43.91 -44.33
C ASP A 12 3.40 43.28 -45.51
N PRO A 13 4.72 43.50 -45.66
CA PRO A 13 5.57 42.76 -46.59
C PRO A 13 6.20 41.50 -45.94
N ALA A 14 6.58 40.56 -46.82
CA ALA A 14 6.97 39.17 -46.56
C ALA A 14 8.07 38.94 -45.49
N PRO A 15 8.06 37.75 -44.82
CA PRO A 15 9.00 37.43 -43.75
C PRO A 15 10.33 36.88 -44.28
N ALA A 16 11.42 37.34 -43.67
CA ALA A 16 12.73 36.72 -43.76
C ALA A 16 12.84 35.54 -42.78
N THR A 17 13.52 34.49 -43.22
CA THR A 17 13.92 33.27 -42.50
C THR A 17 14.61 33.54 -41.16
N PRO A 18 14.31 32.78 -40.08
CA PRO A 18 15.06 32.85 -38.83
C PRO A 18 16.28 31.92 -38.87
N GLY A 19 17.43 32.49 -38.50
CA GLY A 19 18.64 31.77 -38.13
C GLY A 19 18.51 31.13 -36.75
N ALA A 20 19.29 30.07 -36.57
CA ALA A 20 19.39 29.31 -35.34
C ALA A 20 19.93 30.17 -34.18
N ASP A 21 19.23 30.13 -33.05
CA ASP A 21 19.75 30.56 -31.75
C ASP A 21 19.61 29.42 -30.75
N ALA A 22 20.70 29.16 -30.04
CA ALA A 22 20.82 28.19 -28.97
C ALA A 22 20.13 28.72 -27.71
N GLY A 23 18.93 28.24 -27.41
CA GLY A 23 18.26 28.45 -26.14
C GLY A 23 18.73 27.43 -25.11
N GLY A 24 19.51 27.88 -24.13
CA GLY A 24 19.72 27.14 -22.88
C GLY A 24 18.61 27.50 -21.90
N ASP A 25 17.83 26.49 -21.49
CA ASP A 25 16.83 26.61 -20.43
C ASP A 25 17.55 26.76 -19.07
N ALA A 26 17.77 28.02 -18.67
CA ALA A 26 18.18 28.34 -17.30
C ALA A 26 16.92 28.56 -16.46
N GLU A 27 16.40 27.50 -15.85
CA GLU A 27 15.54 27.60 -14.66
C GLU A 27 16.38 28.16 -13.50
N GLY A 28 16.53 29.48 -13.48
CA GLY A 28 17.16 30.18 -12.36
C GLY A 28 16.17 30.30 -11.22
N ASP A 29 16.31 29.46 -10.19
CA ASP A 29 15.63 29.60 -8.90
C ASP A 29 15.97 30.96 -8.28
N ALA A 30 15.13 31.97 -8.50
CA ALA A 30 15.32 33.30 -7.92
C ALA A 30 15.07 33.25 -6.41
N VAL A 31 16.13 33.30 -5.61
CA VAL A 31 16.04 33.38 -4.14
C VAL A 31 15.68 34.80 -3.73
N VAL A 32 14.53 34.98 -3.08
CA VAL A 32 14.13 36.26 -2.49
C VAL A 32 14.82 36.41 -1.13
N THR A 33 15.34 37.59 -0.82
CA THR A 33 15.84 37.90 0.54
C THR A 33 14.73 38.57 1.34
N ALA A 34 14.40 38.02 2.52
CA ALA A 34 13.38 38.55 3.41
C ALA A 34 14.01 39.14 4.67
N ASP A 35 13.46 40.28 5.12
CA ASP A 35 13.79 40.95 6.38
C ASP A 35 12.52 41.10 7.23
N ALA A 36 12.64 41.22 8.55
CA ALA A 36 11.51 41.45 9.46
C ALA A 36 10.90 42.86 9.41
N SER A 37 10.75 43.41 8.21
CA SER A 37 9.88 44.56 7.97
C SER A 37 8.48 44.27 8.52
N PRO A 38 7.76 45.26 9.09
CA PRO A 38 6.36 45.08 9.50
C PRO A 38 5.44 44.67 8.32
N ASN A 39 5.91 44.86 7.09
CA ASN A 39 5.26 44.34 5.91
C ASN A 39 5.66 42.87 5.71
N LYS A 40 4.68 41.97 5.72
CA LYS A 40 4.86 40.56 5.38
C LYS A 40 5.55 40.45 4.03
N THR A 41 6.52 39.55 3.92
CA THR A 41 7.18 39.27 2.65
C THR A 41 6.37 38.20 1.91
N PRO A 42 5.67 38.56 0.81
CA PRO A 42 5.02 37.57 -0.02
C PRO A 42 6.07 36.70 -0.69
N LEU A 43 5.91 35.38 -0.60
CA LEU A 43 6.79 34.44 -1.27
C LEU A 43 6.26 34.13 -2.68
N ALA A 44 7.15 34.10 -3.65
CA ALA A 44 6.84 33.60 -4.98
C ALA A 44 6.93 32.07 -4.96
N PHE A 45 5.77 31.40 -4.85
CA PHE A 45 5.69 29.95 -4.94
C PHE A 45 5.68 29.51 -6.41
N VAL A 46 6.50 28.51 -6.71
CA VAL A 46 6.53 27.80 -7.99
C VAL A 46 6.15 26.34 -7.77
N GLU A 47 5.55 25.70 -8.77
CA GLU A 47 5.21 24.29 -8.69
C GLU A 47 6.46 23.45 -8.99
N ALA A 48 7.18 23.03 -7.95
CA ALA A 48 8.43 22.27 -8.11
C ALA A 48 8.21 20.80 -8.48
N LYS A 49 7.05 20.25 -8.11
CA LYS A 49 6.59 18.89 -8.43
C LYS A 49 5.08 18.93 -8.65
N PRO A 50 4.47 17.98 -9.38
CA PRO A 50 3.02 17.95 -9.60
C PRO A 50 2.25 18.17 -8.30
N GLY A 51 1.56 19.30 -8.26
CA GLY A 51 0.74 19.80 -7.16
C GLY A 51 1.46 20.10 -5.83
N VAL A 52 2.78 20.20 -5.81
CA VAL A 52 3.55 20.75 -4.68
C VAL A 52 4.05 22.15 -5.01
N LEU A 53 3.61 23.14 -4.25
CA LEU A 53 4.16 24.50 -4.31
C LEU A 53 5.43 24.57 -3.47
N SER A 54 6.48 25.17 -4.02
CA SER A 54 7.77 25.39 -3.36
C SER A 54 8.21 26.84 -3.47
N ALA A 55 8.84 27.35 -2.42
CA ALA A 55 9.49 28.65 -2.42
C ALA A 55 10.83 28.57 -1.70
N LYS A 56 11.83 29.30 -2.20
CA LYS A 56 13.13 29.51 -1.53
C LYS A 56 13.27 30.95 -1.09
N VAL A 57 13.68 31.15 0.16
CA VAL A 57 13.87 32.49 0.74
C VAL A 57 15.09 32.50 1.64
N LYS A 58 15.90 33.54 1.53
CA LYS A 58 17.00 33.77 2.49
C LYS A 58 16.49 34.63 3.65
N VAL A 59 16.53 34.07 4.85
CA VAL A 59 16.14 34.75 6.10
C VAL A 59 17.41 35.27 6.77
N ASN A 60 17.49 36.58 7.00
CA ASN A 60 18.59 37.17 7.76
C ASN A 60 18.44 36.86 9.25
N ALA A 61 19.50 36.38 9.90
CA ALA A 61 19.42 35.99 11.32
C ALA A 61 19.21 37.17 12.25
N ALA A 62 19.79 38.33 11.94
CA ALA A 62 19.72 39.50 12.80
C ALA A 62 18.33 40.16 12.73
N SER A 63 17.71 40.21 11.56
CA SER A 63 16.38 40.80 11.38
C SER A 63 15.25 39.78 11.61
N GLY A 64 15.40 38.51 11.24
CA GLY A 64 14.30 37.55 11.20
C GLY A 64 13.44 37.72 9.93
N ALA A 65 12.23 37.16 9.90
CA ALA A 65 11.31 37.32 8.78
C ALA A 65 9.84 37.07 9.15
N SER A 66 8.91 37.66 8.39
CA SER A 66 7.49 37.32 8.39
C SER A 66 7.10 36.87 6.98
N LEU A 67 6.82 35.58 6.82
CA LEU A 67 6.65 34.92 5.52
C LEU A 67 5.19 34.58 5.28
N GLU A 68 4.61 35.06 4.18
CA GLU A 68 3.25 34.67 3.78
C GLU A 68 3.28 33.35 2.99
N LEU A 69 2.48 32.40 3.44
CA LEU A 69 2.36 31.04 2.90
C LEU A 69 1.00 30.88 2.19
N PRO A 70 0.82 29.82 1.36
CA PRO A 70 -0.47 29.49 0.78
C PRO A 70 -1.56 29.31 1.83
N ALA A 71 -2.82 29.44 1.41
CA ALA A 71 -3.99 29.49 2.28
C ALA A 71 -4.02 30.67 3.27
N GLY A 72 -3.12 31.64 3.16
CA GLY A 72 -3.04 32.81 4.05
C GLY A 72 -2.36 32.52 5.39
N ALA A 73 -1.68 31.38 5.51
CA ALA A 73 -0.83 31.09 6.66
C ALA A 73 0.36 32.06 6.69
N VAL A 74 0.88 32.33 7.88
CA VAL A 74 2.02 33.22 8.08
C VAL A 74 3.02 32.54 9.00
N PHE A 75 4.30 32.55 8.64
CA PHE A 75 5.37 32.03 9.47
C PHE A 75 6.31 33.14 9.90
N ASP A 76 6.28 33.45 11.19
CA ASP A 76 7.01 34.55 11.82
C ASP A 76 8.24 34.01 12.55
N ILE A 77 9.42 34.39 12.06
CA ILE A 77 10.73 34.08 12.63
C ILE A 77 11.25 35.35 13.33
N PRO A 78 11.35 35.38 14.67
CA PRO A 78 11.76 36.59 15.36
C PRO A 78 13.23 36.96 15.10
N PRO A 79 13.61 38.25 15.23
CA PRO A 79 15.00 38.67 15.18
C PRO A 79 15.88 37.87 16.14
N GLY A 80 17.03 37.38 15.67
CA GLY A 80 17.98 36.59 16.46
C GLY A 80 17.59 35.13 16.70
N ALA A 81 16.44 34.67 16.19
CA ALA A 81 16.00 33.28 16.34
C ALA A 81 16.94 32.28 15.66
N LEU A 82 17.53 32.67 14.53
CA LEU A 82 18.50 31.88 13.77
C LEU A 82 19.93 32.28 14.18
N ALA A 83 20.83 31.31 14.22
CA ALA A 83 22.24 31.56 14.56
C ALA A 83 23.01 32.28 13.44
N GLN A 84 22.55 32.15 12.19
CA GLN A 84 23.14 32.73 10.99
C GLN A 84 22.08 32.88 9.89
N ASP A 85 22.36 33.73 8.90
CA ASP A 85 21.49 33.85 7.72
C ASP A 85 21.26 32.46 7.11
N THR A 86 20.01 32.11 6.89
CA THR A 86 19.62 30.75 6.49
C THR A 86 18.78 30.81 5.23
N GLU A 87 19.16 30.03 4.22
CA GLU A 87 18.28 29.75 3.08
C GLU A 87 17.24 28.72 3.51
N LEU A 88 15.97 29.10 3.39
CA LEU A 88 14.82 28.32 3.77
C LEU A 88 14.10 27.86 2.50
N SER A 89 13.86 26.56 2.36
CA SER A 89 12.95 26.01 1.36
C SER A 89 11.64 25.62 2.03
N ILE A 90 10.52 26.01 1.43
CA ILE A 90 9.18 25.78 1.96
C ILE A 90 8.38 25.03 0.91
N GLU A 91 7.85 23.86 1.26
CA GLU A 91 6.92 23.11 0.40
C GLU A 91 5.52 23.07 1.03
N VAL A 92 4.48 23.29 0.22
CA VAL A 92 3.07 23.26 0.62
C VAL A 92 2.23 22.57 -0.48
N PRO A 93 1.23 21.74 -0.14
CA PRO A 93 0.29 21.20 -1.13
C PRO A 93 -0.44 22.31 -1.90
N LYS A 94 -0.50 22.21 -3.23
CA LYS A 94 -1.16 23.20 -4.12
C LYS A 94 -2.67 23.27 -3.92
N ASP A 95 -3.29 22.16 -3.52
CA ASP A 95 -4.72 22.07 -3.21
C ASP A 95 -5.07 22.58 -1.80
N GLN A 96 -4.08 22.99 -1.00
CA GLN A 96 -4.31 23.50 0.34
C GLN A 96 -5.02 24.85 0.30
N THR A 97 -6.17 24.92 0.99
CA THR A 97 -6.95 26.15 1.17
C THR A 97 -7.26 26.37 2.64
N ARG A 98 -7.80 27.54 2.97
CA ARG A 98 -8.27 27.86 4.33
C ARG A 98 -9.39 26.93 4.81
N ALA A 99 -10.21 26.44 3.88
CA ALA A 99 -11.30 25.50 4.14
C ALA A 99 -10.81 24.05 4.29
N SER A 100 -9.52 23.77 4.00
CA SER A 100 -8.96 22.43 4.16
C SER A 100 -8.98 22.02 5.63
N ARG A 101 -9.49 20.82 5.89
CA ARG A 101 -9.49 20.18 7.22
C ARG A 101 -8.09 19.74 7.68
N PHE A 102 -7.12 19.87 6.80
CA PHE A 102 -5.73 19.52 7.02
C PHE A 102 -4.86 20.49 6.23
N GLN A 103 -3.85 21.06 6.91
CA GLN A 103 -2.85 21.91 6.30
C GLN A 103 -1.46 21.37 6.65
N SER A 104 -0.59 21.26 5.66
CA SER A 104 0.76 20.72 5.75
C SER A 104 1.77 21.75 5.29
N PHE A 105 2.90 21.82 6.00
CA PHE A 105 4.01 22.72 5.66
C PHE A 105 5.33 22.00 5.89
N ARG A 106 6.19 21.88 4.88
CA ARG A 106 7.54 21.34 5.04
C ARG A 106 8.56 22.47 4.94
N PHE A 107 9.47 22.52 5.90
CA PHE A 107 10.54 23.52 5.95
C PHE A 107 11.91 22.83 5.97
N GLU A 108 12.79 23.26 5.08
CA GLU A 108 14.19 22.85 5.01
C GLU A 108 15.13 24.06 5.19
N PRO A 109 16.33 23.90 5.78
CA PRO A 109 16.91 22.64 6.24
C PRO A 109 16.28 22.14 7.54
N THR A 110 15.85 20.87 7.53
CA THR A 110 15.30 20.17 8.70
C THR A 110 16.26 20.20 9.90
N ALA A 111 15.69 20.09 11.10
CA ALA A 111 16.40 20.06 12.38
C ALA A 111 17.18 21.35 12.75
N THR A 112 16.99 22.46 12.02
CA THR A 112 17.53 23.76 12.42
C THR A 112 16.74 24.30 13.61
N VAL A 113 17.36 24.32 14.79
CA VAL A 113 16.74 24.75 16.06
C VAL A 113 16.81 26.26 16.23
N PHE A 114 15.70 26.87 16.65
CA PHE A 114 15.65 28.29 16.95
C PHE A 114 16.12 28.60 18.38
N SER A 115 16.88 29.68 18.55
CA SER A 115 17.23 30.23 19.87
C SER A 115 16.02 30.85 20.58
N THR A 116 15.09 31.40 19.80
CA THR A 116 13.79 31.94 20.20
C THR A 116 12.74 31.32 19.28
N PRO A 117 11.74 30.60 19.80
CA PRO A 117 10.78 29.91 18.95
C PRO A 117 10.10 30.84 17.93
N ALA A 118 9.97 30.34 16.69
CA ALA A 118 9.16 30.97 15.65
C ALA A 118 7.66 30.74 15.93
N THR A 119 6.79 31.44 15.20
CA THR A 119 5.34 31.28 15.30
C THR A 119 4.73 30.97 13.94
N LEU A 120 3.96 29.87 13.84
CA LEU A 120 3.15 29.55 12.67
C LEU A 120 1.70 29.95 12.91
N HIS A 121 1.21 30.91 12.14
CA HIS A 121 -0.17 31.37 12.14
C HIS A 121 -0.94 30.68 11.03
N VAL A 122 -1.96 29.91 11.40
CA VAL A 122 -2.79 29.16 10.45
C VAL A 122 -4.23 29.70 10.48
N PRO A 123 -4.70 30.31 9.38
CA PRO A 123 -6.11 30.63 9.23
C PRO A 123 -6.91 29.36 9.00
N TYR A 124 -8.15 29.37 9.46
CA TYR A 124 -9.11 28.30 9.25
C TYR A 124 -10.49 28.88 8.94
N ASP A 125 -11.36 28.08 8.34
CA ASP A 125 -12.79 28.41 8.21
C ASP A 125 -13.61 27.62 9.25
N PRO A 126 -14.63 28.24 9.88
CA PRO A 126 -15.61 27.50 10.68
C PRO A 126 -16.28 26.42 9.84
N ILE A 127 -16.54 25.26 10.45
CA ILE A 127 -17.15 24.12 9.76
C ILE A 127 -18.59 24.00 10.25
N ASP A 128 -19.53 24.03 9.31
CA ASP A 128 -20.97 24.07 9.60
C ASP A 128 -21.35 25.20 10.58
N GLY A 129 -20.65 26.33 10.46
CA GLY A 129 -20.82 27.51 11.32
C GLY A 129 -20.27 27.35 12.75
N GLN A 130 -19.61 26.23 13.07
CA GLN A 130 -19.02 25.98 14.38
C GLN A 130 -17.50 26.15 14.36
N GLN A 131 -16.95 26.60 15.49
CA GLN A 131 -15.50 26.72 15.68
C GLN A 131 -14.90 25.30 15.79
N PRO A 132 -14.00 24.89 14.88
CA PRO A 132 -13.45 23.54 14.90
C PRO A 132 -12.43 23.39 16.05
N THR A 133 -12.22 22.16 16.50
CA THR A 133 -11.02 21.82 17.28
C THR A 133 -9.83 21.75 16.32
N ILE A 134 -8.74 22.43 16.68
CA ILE A 134 -7.55 22.51 15.83
C ILE A 134 -6.34 22.08 16.63
N ARG A 135 -5.47 21.27 16.02
CA ARG A 135 -4.20 20.83 16.60
C ARG A 135 -3.10 20.91 15.55
N GLY A 136 -1.90 21.24 16.01
CA GLY A 136 -0.68 21.21 15.21
C GLY A 136 0.24 20.12 15.72
N TRP A 137 0.94 19.45 14.81
CA TRP A 137 1.99 18.49 15.09
C TRP A 137 3.23 18.85 14.27
N SER A 138 4.41 18.75 14.87
CA SER A 138 5.67 18.66 14.13
C SER A 138 6.02 17.19 13.92
N SER A 139 6.65 16.85 12.80
CA SER A 139 7.24 15.54 12.48
C SER A 139 8.62 15.73 11.88
N GLY A 140 9.62 15.03 12.38
CA GLY A 140 10.94 14.93 11.76
C GLY A 140 12.00 14.41 12.72
N ASP A 141 13.22 14.20 12.22
CA ASP A 141 14.31 13.51 12.93
C ASP A 141 14.73 14.12 14.28
N PHE A 142 14.39 15.39 14.52
CA PHE A 142 14.66 16.06 15.79
C PHE A 142 13.68 15.65 16.90
N ASN A 143 12.50 15.18 16.51
CA ASN A 143 11.49 14.71 17.44
C ASN A 143 11.86 13.29 17.93
N PRO A 144 11.71 13.01 19.23
CA PRO A 144 11.89 11.66 19.73
C PRO A 144 10.86 10.73 19.10
N MET A 145 11.32 9.54 18.67
CA MET A 145 10.43 8.45 18.31
C MET A 145 9.58 8.03 19.50
N ARG A 146 8.26 8.10 19.35
CA ARG A 146 7.27 7.71 20.35
C ARG A 146 6.52 6.47 19.88
N GLY A 147 6.22 5.58 20.82
CA GLY A 147 5.19 4.58 20.63
C GLY A 147 3.83 5.27 20.52
N ALA A 148 3.09 4.95 19.48
CA ALA A 148 1.65 5.15 19.38
C ALA A 148 0.97 3.79 19.42
N ARG A 149 1.42 2.95 20.36
CA ARG A 149 1.03 1.55 20.58
C ARG A 149 1.32 0.62 19.41
N SER A 150 0.42 0.54 18.44
CA SER A 150 0.61 -0.24 17.21
C SER A 150 1.42 0.51 16.15
N GLU A 151 1.68 1.80 16.38
CA GLU A 151 2.44 2.64 15.46
C GLU A 151 3.67 3.24 16.13
N LEU A 152 4.68 3.60 15.33
CA LEU A 152 5.75 4.49 15.77
C LEU A 152 5.52 5.85 15.12
N THR A 153 5.67 6.91 15.91
CA THR A 153 5.52 8.27 15.40
C THR A 153 6.63 9.16 15.92
N ASP A 154 7.17 9.98 15.04
CA ASP A 154 8.05 11.11 15.35
C ASP A 154 7.23 12.40 15.56
N ARG A 155 5.91 12.29 15.78
CA ARG A 155 5.05 13.46 15.95
C ARG A 155 5.17 14.03 17.35
N GLU A 156 5.36 15.34 17.43
CA GLU A 156 5.22 16.09 18.67
C GLU A 156 4.09 17.12 18.58
N PRO A 157 3.25 17.23 19.62
CA PRO A 157 2.19 18.22 19.63
C PRO A 157 2.78 19.62 19.72
N MET A 158 2.32 20.52 18.86
CA MET A 158 2.73 21.91 18.87
C MET A 158 1.99 22.69 19.97
N THR A 159 2.69 23.57 20.66
CA THR A 159 2.09 24.45 21.67
C THR A 159 1.25 25.53 20.98
N VAL A 160 -0.04 25.62 21.32
CA VAL A 160 -0.90 26.72 20.86
C VAL A 160 -0.54 27.99 21.64
N THR A 161 -0.06 29.02 20.96
CA THR A 161 0.33 30.30 21.58
C THR A 161 -0.79 31.33 21.58
N ALA A 162 -1.67 31.29 20.58
CA ALA A 162 -2.84 32.17 20.48
C ALA A 162 -3.95 31.55 19.64
N ARG A 163 -5.20 31.88 19.96
CA ARG A 163 -6.37 31.60 19.13
C ARG A 163 -7.23 32.84 19.02
N ASP A 164 -7.44 33.30 17.79
CA ASP A 164 -8.30 34.43 17.46
C ASP A 164 -9.53 33.91 16.69
N SER A 165 -10.61 33.66 17.41
CA SER A 165 -11.87 33.18 16.83
C SER A 165 -12.59 34.23 15.98
N SER A 166 -12.26 35.52 16.14
CA SER A 166 -12.86 36.58 15.32
C SER A 166 -12.22 36.65 13.93
N ALA A 167 -10.91 36.40 13.86
CA ALA A 167 -10.17 36.28 12.61
C ALA A 167 -10.15 34.85 12.04
N ASN A 168 -10.70 33.87 12.77
CA ASN A 168 -10.54 32.42 12.57
C ASN A 168 -9.08 32.06 12.25
N LYS A 169 -8.21 32.31 13.23
CA LYS A 169 -6.77 32.07 13.15
C LYS A 169 -6.27 31.40 14.42
N ILE A 170 -5.43 30.39 14.28
CA ILE A 170 -4.71 29.75 15.39
C ILE A 170 -3.20 29.95 15.19
N SER A 171 -2.45 30.02 16.28
CA SER A 171 -1.00 30.24 16.24
C SER A 171 -0.30 29.16 17.06
N PHE A 172 0.79 28.63 16.52
CA PHE A 172 1.58 27.57 17.13
C PHE A 172 3.03 28.01 17.32
N GLU A 173 3.62 27.61 18.44
CA GLU A 173 5.06 27.70 18.67
C GLU A 173 5.80 26.70 17.77
N VAL A 174 6.89 27.16 17.14
CA VAL A 174 7.76 26.36 16.28
C VAL A 174 9.19 26.41 16.80
N LYS A 175 9.73 25.25 17.21
CA LYS A 175 11.05 25.14 17.86
C LYS A 175 12.20 24.86 16.89
N HIS A 176 11.91 24.26 15.75
CA HIS A 176 12.90 23.97 14.71
C HIS A 176 12.23 23.84 13.35
N PHE A 177 12.97 23.97 12.25
CA PHE A 177 12.47 23.66 10.91
C PHE A 177 12.21 22.15 10.76
N THR A 178 11.03 21.80 10.25
CA THR A 178 10.60 20.41 10.07
C THR A 178 9.33 20.31 9.23
N PHE A 179 8.67 19.16 9.24
CA PHE A 179 7.34 18.99 8.68
C PHE A 179 6.25 19.30 9.73
N PHE A 180 5.28 20.15 9.39
CA PHE A 180 4.18 20.54 10.27
C PHE A 180 2.84 20.14 9.68
N ASN A 181 2.00 19.55 10.53
CA ASN A 181 0.67 19.09 10.21
C ASN A 181 -0.35 19.78 11.12
N VAL A 182 -1.25 20.56 10.54
CA VAL A 182 -2.32 21.24 11.26
C VAL A 182 -3.66 20.63 10.86
N PHE A 183 -4.24 19.88 11.78
CA PHE A 183 -5.56 19.26 11.62
C PHE A 183 -6.62 20.24 12.12
N ILE A 184 -7.48 20.67 11.20
CA ILE A 184 -8.59 21.59 11.44
C ILE A 184 -9.85 20.73 11.39
N GLN A 185 -10.41 20.44 12.58
CA GLN A 185 -11.48 19.48 12.88
C GLN A 185 -11.01 18.05 13.11
N ILE A 186 -10.54 17.75 14.32
CA ILE A 186 -10.26 16.36 14.73
C ILE A 186 -11.54 15.62 15.19
N ASP A 187 -12.62 16.34 15.48
CA ASP A 187 -13.60 15.83 16.43
C ASP A 187 -14.95 15.48 15.78
N GLU A 188 -15.03 14.30 15.15
CA GLU A 188 -16.24 13.51 15.41
C GLU A 188 -16.20 13.19 16.91
N LEU A 189 -16.71 14.09 17.78
CA LEU A 189 -16.80 13.85 19.24
C LEU A 189 -17.60 12.59 19.58
N LEU A 190 -18.29 12.04 18.57
CA LEU A 190 -19.25 10.97 18.63
C LEU A 190 -19.17 10.15 17.34
N TYR A 191 -18.58 8.95 17.42
CA TYR A 191 -18.55 7.98 16.33
C TYR A 191 -19.69 6.97 16.52
N LEU A 192 -20.51 6.77 15.48
CA LEU A 192 -21.50 5.69 15.39
C LEU A 192 -20.95 4.60 14.46
N ILE A 193 -20.60 3.46 15.02
CA ILE A 193 -19.77 2.45 14.35
C ILE A 193 -20.59 1.17 14.13
N PRO A 194 -21.04 0.89 12.89
CA PRO A 194 -21.59 -0.41 12.54
C PRO A 194 -20.45 -1.42 12.32
N HIS A 195 -20.36 -2.42 13.19
CA HIS A 195 -19.40 -3.52 13.07
C HIS A 195 -19.90 -4.51 12.02
N ILE A 196 -19.66 -4.19 10.74
CA ILE A 196 -20.01 -5.07 9.63
C ILE A 196 -19.30 -6.44 9.82
N PRO A 197 -20.04 -7.56 9.77
CA PRO A 197 -19.44 -8.90 9.84
C PRO A 197 -18.51 -9.18 8.66
N ALA A 198 -17.51 -10.03 8.87
CA ALA A 198 -16.53 -10.38 7.83
C ALA A 198 -17.18 -10.88 6.53
N ARG A 199 -18.26 -11.67 6.62
CA ARG A 199 -19.02 -12.17 5.46
C ARG A 199 -19.69 -11.08 4.62
N ASN A 200 -19.89 -9.89 5.20
CA ASN A 200 -20.55 -8.76 4.54
C ASN A 200 -19.54 -7.68 4.11
N LEU A 201 -18.28 -7.79 4.54
CA LEU A 201 -17.17 -7.00 4.04
C LEU A 201 -16.70 -7.55 2.69
N ARG A 202 -16.15 -6.68 1.86
CA ARG A 202 -15.60 -7.03 0.54
C ARG A 202 -14.07 -6.94 0.61
N PRO A 203 -13.33 -7.85 -0.04
CA PRO A 203 -11.88 -7.72 -0.14
C PRO A 203 -11.52 -6.35 -0.73
N GLY A 204 -10.54 -5.68 -0.15
CA GLY A 204 -10.18 -4.29 -0.44
C GLY A 204 -10.86 -3.24 0.46
N ASP A 205 -11.90 -3.57 1.24
CA ASP A 205 -12.47 -2.64 2.22
C ASP A 205 -11.37 -2.23 3.23
N MET A 206 -11.22 -0.93 3.49
CA MET A 206 -10.27 -0.38 4.45
C MET A 206 -10.86 -0.40 5.86
N LEU A 207 -10.08 -0.81 6.85
CA LEU A 207 -10.46 -0.94 8.25
C LEU A 207 -9.71 0.11 9.06
N PHE A 208 -10.42 0.99 9.75
CA PHE A 208 -9.79 2.07 10.52
C PHE A 208 -9.90 1.81 12.00
N VAL A 209 -8.87 2.24 12.73
CA VAL A 209 -8.87 2.26 14.20
C VAL A 209 -8.36 3.61 14.68
N LEU A 210 -8.87 4.07 15.82
CA LEU A 210 -8.22 5.13 16.60
C LEU A 210 -7.02 4.49 17.29
N THR A 211 -5.87 5.14 17.21
CA THR A 211 -4.67 4.80 17.98
C THR A 211 -4.35 5.97 18.91
N SER A 212 -3.68 5.70 20.02
CA SER A 212 -3.19 6.76 20.90
C SER A 212 -1.68 6.94 20.73
N ALA A 213 -1.21 8.16 20.50
CA ALA A 213 0.18 8.49 20.78
C ALA A 213 0.41 8.39 22.30
N ASP A 214 1.42 7.64 22.74
CA ASP A 214 1.64 7.39 24.16
C ASP A 214 1.86 8.71 24.95
N ASN A 215 1.26 8.80 26.14
CA ASN A 215 1.42 9.87 27.15
C ASN A 215 0.90 11.28 26.79
N ASP A 216 0.37 11.52 25.60
CA ASP A 216 -0.20 12.84 25.28
C ASP A 216 -1.58 13.03 25.94
N LYS A 217 -1.74 14.14 26.68
CA LYS A 217 -2.99 14.52 27.35
C LYS A 217 -3.92 15.22 26.35
N GLY A 218 -5.15 14.74 26.16
CA GLY A 218 -6.16 15.42 25.35
C GLY A 218 -6.91 14.50 24.38
N PRO A 219 -7.81 15.05 23.54
CA PRO A 219 -8.57 14.30 22.56
C PRO A 219 -7.70 14.01 21.33
N HIS A 220 -6.62 13.23 21.52
CA HIS A 220 -5.71 12.80 20.44
C HIS A 220 -6.26 11.59 19.69
N TRP A 221 -7.58 11.49 19.59
CA TRP A 221 -8.26 10.35 18.99
C TRP A 221 -8.48 10.67 17.52
N ASN A 222 -7.43 10.52 16.71
CA ASN A 222 -7.55 10.50 15.26
C ASN A 222 -7.53 9.05 14.76
N PRO A 223 -8.17 8.76 13.62
CA PRO A 223 -7.85 7.57 12.85
C PRO A 223 -6.34 7.55 12.67
N GLY A 224 -5.69 6.57 13.28
CA GLY A 224 -4.24 6.54 13.43
C GLY A 224 -3.61 5.26 12.93
N HIS A 225 -4.43 4.29 12.54
CA HIS A 225 -3.99 3.10 11.81
C HIS A 225 -5.09 2.60 10.86
N VAL A 226 -4.66 1.97 9.77
CA VAL A 226 -5.51 1.42 8.71
C VAL A 226 -4.99 0.05 8.26
N GLY A 227 -5.92 -0.87 8.03
CA GLY A 227 -5.66 -2.17 7.40
C GLY A 227 -6.56 -2.41 6.20
N ILE A 228 -6.15 -3.29 5.28
CA ILE A 228 -6.95 -3.74 4.14
C ILE A 228 -7.59 -5.08 4.48
N PHE A 229 -8.90 -5.17 4.40
CA PHE A 229 -9.60 -6.45 4.52
C PHE A 229 -9.27 -7.32 3.31
N GLY A 230 -8.54 -8.41 3.55
CA GLY A 230 -8.20 -9.42 2.57
C GLY A 230 -9.18 -10.58 2.50
N GLY A 231 -10.03 -10.65 3.52
CA GLY A 231 -11.03 -11.67 3.71
C GLY A 231 -12.21 -11.59 2.77
N GLY A 232 -13.22 -12.38 3.08
CA GLY A 232 -14.49 -12.39 2.38
C GLY A 232 -15.26 -13.67 2.60
N GLY A 233 -16.56 -13.56 2.42
CA GLY A 233 -17.48 -14.68 2.26
C GLY A 233 -18.49 -14.32 1.20
N THR A 234 -19.04 -15.32 0.53
CA THR A 234 -20.29 -15.12 -0.20
C THR A 234 -21.41 -15.36 0.81
N PRO A 235 -22.44 -14.50 0.88
CA PRO A 235 -23.68 -14.86 1.58
C PRO A 235 -24.10 -16.27 1.17
N CYS A 236 -24.58 -17.07 2.13
CA CYS A 236 -25.11 -18.43 1.94
C CYS A 236 -24.09 -19.54 1.68
N VAL A 237 -22.81 -19.23 1.45
CA VAL A 237 -21.76 -20.23 1.23
C VAL A 237 -20.83 -20.19 2.44
N GLY A 238 -21.17 -20.96 3.48
CA GLY A 238 -20.41 -20.99 4.73
C GLY A 238 -18.90 -21.05 4.50
N GLY A 239 -18.16 -20.17 5.17
CA GLY A 239 -16.72 -19.98 4.99
C GLY A 239 -16.38 -18.51 4.85
N THR A 240 -15.92 -17.89 5.94
CA THR A 240 -15.33 -16.55 5.90
C THR A 240 -13.83 -16.67 6.06
N LYS A 241 -13.11 -15.99 5.17
CA LYS A 241 -11.74 -15.60 5.50
C LYS A 241 -11.83 -14.30 6.29
N ASP A 242 -11.27 -14.30 7.48
CA ASP A 242 -11.22 -13.12 8.36
C ASP A 242 -9.79 -12.56 8.33
N GLU A 243 -9.27 -12.28 7.14
CA GLU A 243 -7.89 -11.84 6.94
C GLU A 243 -7.83 -10.32 6.77
N VAL A 244 -6.87 -9.68 7.45
CA VAL A 244 -6.55 -8.26 7.34
C VAL A 244 -5.06 -8.14 7.02
N TYR A 245 -4.72 -7.31 6.05
CA TYR A 245 -3.35 -6.91 5.74
C TYR A 245 -3.10 -5.54 6.33
N GLU A 246 -2.06 -5.40 7.14
CA GLU A 246 -1.71 -4.14 7.77
C GLU A 246 -0.20 -3.96 7.77
N SER A 247 0.28 -2.72 7.79
CA SER A 247 1.66 -2.43 8.16
C SER A 247 1.68 -1.79 9.53
N THR A 248 2.39 -2.40 10.48
CA THR A 248 2.36 -1.95 11.88
C THR A 248 3.72 -2.15 12.52
N THR A 249 3.98 -1.44 13.60
CA THR A 249 5.20 -1.61 14.39
C THR A 249 4.98 -2.62 15.51
N VAL A 250 6.02 -3.39 15.78
CA VAL A 250 6.06 -4.29 16.94
C VAL A 250 6.99 -3.67 17.96
N SER A 251 6.53 -3.49 19.20
CA SER A 251 7.37 -2.94 20.26
C SER A 251 8.60 -3.84 20.51
N GLN A 252 9.73 -3.21 20.89
CA GLN A 252 10.94 -3.97 21.23
C GLN A 252 10.71 -4.95 22.38
N GLU A 253 9.85 -4.58 23.33
CA GLU A 253 9.39 -5.39 24.45
C GLU A 253 8.61 -6.61 23.98
N GLU A 254 7.76 -6.45 22.96
CA GLU A 254 7.01 -7.55 22.36
C GLU A 254 7.92 -8.49 21.56
N ILE A 255 8.88 -7.96 20.80
CA ILE A 255 9.91 -8.76 20.11
C ILE A 255 10.71 -9.57 21.14
N LYS A 256 11.22 -8.93 22.20
CA LYS A 256 11.94 -9.59 23.30
C LYS A 256 11.08 -10.67 23.97
N SER A 257 9.80 -10.37 24.22
CA SER A 257 8.86 -11.31 24.82
C SER A 257 8.57 -12.50 23.91
N ALA A 258 8.44 -12.27 22.60
CA ALA A 258 8.23 -13.32 21.61
C ALA A 258 9.47 -14.22 21.46
N ILE A 259 10.68 -13.64 21.42
CA ILE A 259 11.95 -14.39 21.45
C ILE A 259 11.99 -15.29 22.69
N LYS A 260 11.68 -14.74 23.86
CA LYS A 260 11.64 -15.52 25.10
C LYS A 260 10.62 -16.67 25.03
N ARG A 261 9.40 -16.42 24.54
CA ARG A 261 8.37 -17.46 24.37
C ARG A 261 8.82 -18.56 23.41
N ARG A 262 9.48 -18.19 22.30
CA ARG A 262 10.04 -19.14 21.32
C ARG A 262 11.12 -20.01 21.96
N ASP A 263 12.05 -19.40 22.69
CA ASP A 263 13.11 -20.13 23.38
C ASP A 263 12.55 -21.08 24.45
N ASP A 264 11.52 -20.66 25.18
CA ASP A 264 10.82 -21.49 26.16
C ASP A 264 10.04 -22.64 25.48
N ALA A 265 9.44 -22.42 24.30
CA ALA A 265 8.79 -23.46 23.50
C ALA A 265 9.80 -24.48 22.98
N ARG A 266 10.95 -24.02 22.46
CA ARG A 266 12.05 -24.87 21.99
C ARG A 266 12.59 -25.77 23.10
N LYS A 267 12.78 -25.23 24.31
CA LYS A 267 13.19 -26.01 25.50
C LYS A 267 12.18 -27.09 25.90
N LYS A 268 10.90 -26.90 25.57
CA LYS A 268 9.81 -27.84 25.88
C LYS A 268 9.45 -28.78 24.73
N GLY A 269 10.13 -28.68 23.57
CA GLY A 269 9.76 -29.43 22.36
C GLY A 269 8.38 -29.06 21.80
N LEU A 270 7.91 -27.83 22.06
CA LEU A 270 6.66 -27.30 21.53
C LEU A 270 6.90 -26.58 20.19
N PRO A 271 5.89 -26.50 19.29
CA PRO A 271 5.99 -25.69 18.07
C PRO A 271 6.41 -24.25 18.38
N GLU A 272 7.42 -23.76 17.65
CA GLU A 272 7.90 -22.40 17.79
C GLU A 272 6.84 -21.41 17.30
N GLN A 273 6.63 -20.34 18.07
CA GLN A 273 5.77 -19.24 17.65
C GLN A 273 6.61 -18.25 16.82
N PRO A 274 6.09 -17.73 15.70
CA PRO A 274 6.79 -16.73 14.92
C PRO A 274 7.06 -15.47 15.75
N ILE A 275 8.23 -14.86 15.55
CA ILE A 275 8.53 -13.54 16.13
C ILE A 275 7.72 -12.52 15.34
N PRO A 276 6.88 -11.70 15.99
CA PRO A 276 6.17 -10.62 15.31
C PRO A 276 7.21 -9.67 14.69
N GLN A 277 7.07 -9.43 13.39
CA GLN A 277 7.92 -8.52 12.62
C GLN A 277 7.21 -7.18 12.48
N SER A 278 7.95 -6.08 12.67
CA SER A 278 7.48 -4.76 12.23
C SER A 278 7.37 -4.74 10.71
N GLY A 279 6.28 -4.19 10.21
CA GLY A 279 6.02 -4.02 8.79
C GLY A 279 4.73 -4.70 8.37
N VAL A 280 4.69 -5.11 7.11
CA VAL A 280 3.48 -5.66 6.51
C VAL A 280 3.25 -7.08 6.99
N ARG A 281 2.10 -7.31 7.62
CA ARG A 281 1.71 -8.60 8.18
C ARG A 281 0.26 -8.94 7.88
N LYS A 282 -0.07 -10.20 8.16
CA LYS A 282 -1.44 -10.70 8.18
C LYS A 282 -1.96 -10.72 9.61
N ALA A 283 -3.12 -10.14 9.84
CA ALA A 283 -3.88 -10.22 11.07
C ALA A 283 -5.24 -10.87 10.83
N SER A 284 -5.87 -11.35 11.91
CA SER A 284 -7.28 -11.73 11.85
C SER A 284 -8.16 -10.48 11.99
N LEU A 285 -9.38 -10.48 11.44
CA LEU A 285 -10.31 -9.36 11.63
C LEU A 285 -10.60 -9.06 13.12
N PRO A 286 -10.86 -10.07 13.98
CA PRO A 286 -10.96 -9.83 15.42
C PRO A 286 -9.66 -9.26 16.00
N GLY A 287 -8.51 -9.83 15.64
CA GLY A 287 -7.19 -9.36 16.08
C GLY A 287 -6.94 -7.89 15.74
N PHE A 288 -7.21 -7.48 14.50
CA PHE A 288 -7.11 -6.08 14.08
C PHE A 288 -8.06 -5.17 14.86
N LYS A 289 -9.30 -5.59 15.10
CA LYS A 289 -10.29 -4.79 15.83
C LYS A 289 -9.97 -4.61 17.31
N THR A 290 -9.23 -5.54 17.90
CA THR A 290 -8.99 -5.60 19.34
C THR A 290 -7.52 -5.55 19.72
N ASP A 291 -6.61 -5.24 18.80
CA ASP A 291 -5.19 -5.13 19.11
C ASP A 291 -4.98 -4.03 20.15
N SER A 292 -3.89 -4.14 20.92
CA SER A 292 -3.61 -3.21 22.02
C SER A 292 -3.50 -1.79 21.49
N GLY A 293 -4.46 -0.93 21.88
CA GLY A 293 -4.50 0.46 21.42
C GLY A 293 -5.43 0.77 20.27
N HIS A 294 -6.11 -0.25 19.72
CA HIS A 294 -7.07 -0.05 18.64
C HIS A 294 -8.47 0.22 19.20
N PHE A 295 -9.12 1.28 18.70
CA PHE A 295 -10.57 1.41 18.73
C PHE A 295 -11.11 1.40 17.32
N TYR A 296 -11.72 0.29 16.94
CA TYR A 296 -12.27 0.13 15.60
C TYR A 296 -13.31 1.21 15.26
N LEU A 297 -13.11 1.88 14.12
CA LEU A 297 -13.96 2.95 13.60
C LEU A 297 -14.92 2.47 12.50
N GLY A 298 -14.89 1.19 12.16
CA GLY A 298 -15.67 0.65 11.05
C GLY A 298 -14.83 0.45 9.79
N ALA A 299 -15.47 -0.17 8.80
CA ALA A 299 -14.90 -0.36 7.48
C ALA A 299 -15.32 0.80 6.56
N ARG A 300 -14.46 1.11 5.59
CA ARG A 300 -14.67 2.13 4.56
C ARG A 300 -14.20 1.61 3.20
N ARG A 301 -14.60 2.31 2.15
CA ARG A 301 -14.24 2.05 0.75
C ARG A 301 -13.65 3.32 0.16
N PRO A 302 -12.77 3.23 -0.85
CA PRO A 302 -12.33 4.38 -1.62
C PRO A 302 -13.49 5.27 -2.09
N GLY A 303 -13.22 6.58 -2.26
CA GLY A 303 -14.16 7.62 -2.66
C GLY A 303 -14.83 7.42 -4.05
N GLU A 304 -15.65 8.39 -4.46
CA GLU A 304 -16.69 8.33 -5.52
C GLU A 304 -16.46 7.35 -6.69
N GLY A 305 -17.33 6.35 -6.80
CA GLY A 305 -17.34 5.43 -7.94
C GLY A 305 -18.23 4.20 -7.72
N ASN A 306 -18.32 3.38 -8.78
CA ASN A 306 -18.89 2.04 -8.71
C ASN A 306 -18.11 1.20 -7.67
N PRO A 307 -18.77 0.25 -6.97
CA PRO A 307 -18.07 -0.69 -6.12
C PRO A 307 -16.93 -1.38 -6.88
N LEU A 308 -15.80 -1.64 -6.20
CA LEU A 308 -14.68 -2.40 -6.77
C LEU A 308 -15.20 -3.69 -7.41
N SER A 309 -14.87 -3.90 -8.68
CA SER A 309 -15.15 -5.13 -9.40
C SER A 309 -14.45 -6.32 -8.75
N PRO A 310 -14.90 -7.55 -8.99
CA PRO A 310 -14.20 -8.74 -8.47
C PRO A 310 -12.71 -8.78 -8.81
N ALA A 311 -12.32 -8.33 -10.02
CA ALA A 311 -10.92 -8.29 -10.44
C ALA A 311 -10.13 -7.22 -9.67
N GLU A 312 -10.66 -6.00 -9.56
CA GLU A 312 -10.05 -4.92 -8.77
C GLU A 312 -9.83 -5.35 -7.30
N ARG A 313 -10.82 -6.00 -6.68
CA ARG A 313 -10.69 -6.53 -5.31
C ARG A 313 -9.58 -7.56 -5.17
N THR A 314 -9.48 -8.47 -6.13
CA THR A 314 -8.39 -9.47 -6.15
C THR A 314 -7.04 -8.78 -6.28
N SER A 315 -6.89 -7.81 -7.19
CA SER A 315 -5.63 -7.08 -7.38
C SER A 315 -5.18 -6.33 -6.12
N VAL A 316 -6.08 -5.63 -5.43
CA VAL A 316 -5.79 -4.94 -4.15
C VAL A 316 -5.25 -5.93 -3.12
N VAL A 317 -5.92 -7.07 -2.97
CA VAL A 317 -5.54 -8.08 -1.96
C VAL A 317 -4.25 -8.82 -2.33
N ASP A 318 -4.06 -9.14 -3.60
CA ASP A 318 -2.84 -9.81 -4.07
C ASP A 318 -1.62 -8.91 -3.98
N PHE A 319 -1.80 -7.61 -4.22
CA PHE A 319 -0.77 -6.62 -3.91
C PHE A 319 -0.37 -6.67 -2.43
N CYS A 320 -1.33 -6.59 -1.51
CA CYS A 320 -1.04 -6.64 -0.07
C CYS A 320 -0.34 -7.96 0.33
N LYS A 321 -0.72 -9.10 -0.27
CA LYS A 321 -0.06 -10.40 -0.05
C LYS A 321 1.42 -10.36 -0.43
N GLN A 322 1.75 -9.77 -1.57
CA GLN A 322 3.12 -9.65 -2.06
C GLN A 322 3.96 -8.73 -1.16
N GLN A 323 3.33 -7.85 -0.40
CA GLN A 323 4.03 -6.97 0.52
C GLN A 323 4.33 -7.62 1.89
N VAL A 324 3.68 -8.74 2.25
CA VAL A 324 3.88 -9.39 3.57
C VAL A 324 5.34 -9.73 3.82
N GLY A 325 5.86 -9.33 4.98
CA GLY A 325 7.26 -9.50 5.39
C GLY A 325 8.16 -8.29 5.08
N LYS A 326 7.68 -7.31 4.30
CA LYS A 326 8.38 -6.03 4.10
C LYS A 326 8.32 -5.18 5.35
N GLY A 327 9.33 -4.32 5.54
CA GLY A 327 9.51 -3.55 6.77
C GLY A 327 8.44 -2.49 7.02
N TYR A 328 8.42 -1.91 8.22
CA TYR A 328 7.60 -0.76 8.53
C TYR A 328 8.32 0.54 8.17
N ASN A 329 7.58 1.54 7.71
CA ASN A 329 8.08 2.90 7.54
C ASN A 329 7.09 3.91 8.16
N ILE A 330 7.60 4.92 8.85
CA ILE A 330 6.80 5.99 9.48
C ILE A 330 6.24 6.93 8.42
N ILE A 331 7.05 7.21 7.40
CA ILE A 331 6.74 8.15 6.33
C ILE A 331 6.93 7.43 5.00
N GLY A 332 5.86 7.27 4.25
CA GLY A 332 5.99 6.81 2.87
C GLY A 332 4.68 6.34 2.27
N GLN A 333 4.44 6.82 1.04
CA GLN A 333 3.86 5.99 0.00
C GLN A 333 4.85 4.87 -0.29
N GLY A 334 4.44 3.59 -0.33
CA GLY A 334 5.41 2.57 -0.73
C GLY A 334 5.65 2.50 -2.25
N ASN A 335 5.14 3.49 -3.00
CA ASN A 335 5.54 3.79 -4.37
C ASN A 335 6.96 4.41 -4.39
N ILE A 336 7.43 4.97 -3.27
CA ILE A 336 8.75 5.62 -3.14
C ILE A 336 9.81 4.65 -2.59
N ASN A 337 9.40 3.70 -1.75
CA ASN A 337 10.29 2.69 -1.19
C ASN A 337 9.56 1.35 -1.11
N GLU A 338 9.80 0.47 -2.08
CA GLU A 338 9.16 -0.84 -2.14
C GLU A 338 9.61 -1.80 -1.02
N SER A 339 10.62 -1.48 -0.21
CA SER A 339 11.13 -2.36 0.85
C SER A 339 10.43 -2.19 2.20
N SER A 340 9.65 -1.11 2.38
CA SER A 340 8.99 -0.81 3.64
C SER A 340 7.73 0.04 3.46
N TRP A 341 6.74 -0.14 4.33
CA TRP A 341 5.41 0.45 4.17
C TRP A 341 4.93 1.10 5.46
N SER A 342 4.32 2.28 5.37
CA SER A 342 3.42 2.79 6.42
C SER A 342 2.06 2.11 6.29
N CYS A 343 1.21 2.19 7.32
CA CYS A 343 -0.16 1.67 7.23
C CYS A 343 -0.96 2.33 6.10
N VAL A 344 -0.85 3.66 5.97
CA VAL A 344 -1.47 4.46 4.89
C VAL A 344 -0.86 4.11 3.54
N GLY A 345 0.47 4.08 3.46
CA GLY A 345 1.18 3.79 2.22
C GLY A 345 0.82 2.43 1.66
N LEU A 346 0.67 1.41 2.51
CA LEU A 346 0.23 0.07 2.08
C LEU A 346 -1.21 0.13 1.54
N ALA A 347 -2.10 0.77 2.27
CA ALA A 347 -3.52 0.84 1.91
C ALA A 347 -3.73 1.60 0.59
N GLU A 348 -3.00 2.70 0.39
CA GLU A 348 -3.16 3.56 -0.78
C GLU A 348 -2.51 2.96 -2.02
N ALA A 349 -1.26 2.49 -1.93
CA ALA A 349 -0.62 1.86 -3.09
C ALA A 349 -1.39 0.62 -3.60
N ALA A 350 -2.04 -0.12 -2.70
CA ALA A 350 -2.90 -1.24 -3.08
C ALA A 350 -4.08 -0.79 -3.96
N HIS A 351 -4.62 0.41 -3.70
CA HIS A 351 -5.71 1.01 -4.47
C HIS A 351 -5.22 1.83 -5.67
N ASP A 352 -4.07 2.48 -5.61
CA ASP A 352 -3.41 3.16 -6.73
C ASP A 352 -3.14 2.20 -7.88
N LEU A 353 -2.75 0.96 -7.56
CA LEU A 353 -2.53 -0.11 -8.53
C LEU A 353 -3.71 -0.30 -9.50
N ILE A 354 -4.94 0.00 -9.05
CA ILE A 354 -6.17 -0.11 -9.84
C ILE A 354 -6.76 1.25 -10.21
N GLY A 355 -6.03 2.35 -10.00
CA GLY A 355 -6.49 3.71 -10.25
C GLY A 355 -7.61 4.16 -9.31
N ARG A 356 -7.62 3.65 -8.07
CA ARG A 356 -8.64 3.93 -7.04
C ARG A 356 -8.06 4.51 -5.74
N GLY A 357 -6.87 5.10 -5.80
CA GLY A 357 -6.29 5.87 -4.70
C GLY A 357 -7.30 6.88 -4.15
N SER A 358 -7.34 7.01 -2.82
CA SER A 358 -8.26 7.94 -2.15
C SER A 358 -7.63 9.29 -1.87
N MET A 359 -6.31 9.33 -1.73
CA MET A 359 -5.54 10.56 -1.69
C MET A 359 -5.18 11.00 -3.11
N GLY A 360 -4.94 12.30 -3.29
CA GLY A 360 -4.37 12.80 -4.54
C GLY A 360 -2.85 12.73 -4.47
N ASP A 361 -2.20 12.52 -5.62
CA ASP A 361 -0.75 12.36 -5.82
C ASP A 361 0.12 13.30 -4.96
N VAL A 362 -0.34 14.54 -4.78
CA VAL A 362 0.30 15.58 -3.96
C VAL A 362 0.39 15.19 -2.49
N ARG A 363 -0.74 14.83 -1.89
CA ARG A 363 -0.83 14.53 -0.45
C ARG A 363 -0.06 13.28 -0.12
N GLU A 364 -0.16 12.34 -1.04
CA GLU A 364 0.65 11.18 -1.17
C GLU A 364 2.16 11.50 -1.06
N ALA A 365 2.69 12.41 -1.88
CA ALA A 365 4.10 12.82 -1.84
C ALA A 365 4.53 13.51 -0.52
N PHE A 366 3.60 14.15 0.19
CA PHE A 366 3.86 14.80 1.47
C PHE A 366 3.83 13.85 2.68
N GLY A 367 3.36 12.62 2.49
CA GLY A 367 3.15 11.65 3.57
C GLY A 367 1.72 11.70 4.09
N GLY A 368 0.84 10.95 3.45
CA GLY A 368 -0.57 10.85 3.85
C GLY A 368 -0.75 10.28 5.26
N THR A 369 -1.81 10.72 5.93
CA THR A 369 -2.15 10.28 7.29
C THR A 369 -3.42 9.41 7.31
N PRO A 370 -3.59 8.51 8.29
CA PRO A 370 -4.78 7.66 8.31
C PRO A 370 -6.09 8.45 8.49
N ILE A 371 -6.05 9.62 9.11
CA ILE A 371 -7.19 10.54 9.22
C ILE A 371 -7.56 11.17 7.88
N GLU A 372 -6.60 11.53 7.04
CA GLU A 372 -6.89 12.01 5.69
C GLU A 372 -7.49 10.89 4.84
N LEU A 373 -6.92 9.70 4.91
CA LEU A 373 -7.47 8.53 4.23
C LEU A 373 -8.90 8.22 4.72
N TYR A 374 -9.15 8.36 6.03
CA TYR A 374 -10.48 8.22 6.61
C TYR A 374 -11.48 9.25 6.05
N TRP A 375 -11.07 10.52 5.86
CA TRP A 375 -11.93 11.56 5.28
C TRP A 375 -12.19 11.39 3.79
N ASN A 376 -11.24 10.84 3.04
CA ASN A 376 -11.36 10.63 1.60
C ASN A 376 -12.03 9.29 1.21
N THR A 377 -12.32 8.44 2.19
CA THR A 377 -13.04 7.18 1.99
C THR A 377 -14.49 7.30 2.43
N LYS A 378 -15.37 6.45 1.91
CA LYS A 378 -16.77 6.36 2.32
C LYS A 378 -16.98 5.19 3.26
N PRO A 379 -17.75 5.34 4.35
CA PRO A 379 -18.12 4.23 5.21
C PRO A 379 -18.76 3.07 4.43
N VAL A 380 -18.55 1.84 4.86
CA VAL A 380 -19.29 0.69 4.32
C VAL A 380 -20.73 0.77 4.80
N GLU A 381 -21.59 1.26 3.91
CA GLU A 381 -23.02 1.44 4.18
C GLU A 381 -23.87 0.39 3.47
N GLU A 382 -23.31 -0.39 2.55
CA GLU A 382 -24.06 -1.42 1.81
C GLU A 382 -23.59 -2.83 2.16
N VAL A 383 -24.54 -3.66 2.61
CA VAL A 383 -24.35 -5.08 2.91
C VAL A 383 -25.34 -5.95 2.15
N THR A 384 -24.90 -7.15 1.78
CA THR A 384 -25.74 -8.17 1.15
C THR A 384 -26.03 -9.28 2.14
N VAL A 385 -27.30 -9.63 2.34
CA VAL A 385 -27.74 -10.68 3.27
C VAL A 385 -28.54 -11.72 2.51
N GLY A 386 -28.24 -13.00 2.72
CA GLY A 386 -28.99 -14.08 2.13
C GLY A 386 -30.32 -14.33 2.84
N ALA A 387 -31.40 -14.54 2.07
CA ALA A 387 -32.67 -14.99 2.62
C ALA A 387 -32.52 -16.34 3.34
N GLY A 388 -33.01 -16.42 4.58
CA GLY A 388 -32.84 -17.58 5.47
C GLY A 388 -31.59 -17.55 6.33
N GLU A 389 -30.73 -16.51 6.22
CA GLU A 389 -29.59 -16.32 7.11
C GLU A 389 -29.91 -15.37 8.27
N THR A 390 -29.28 -15.59 9.43
CA THR A 390 -29.25 -14.57 10.48
C THR A 390 -28.17 -13.53 10.16
N PHE A 391 -28.55 -12.27 9.98
CA PHE A 391 -27.63 -11.14 9.95
C PHE A 391 -27.54 -10.51 11.35
N GLU A 392 -26.34 -10.49 11.89
CA GLU A 392 -26.05 -9.87 13.19
C GLU A 392 -24.97 -8.81 13.01
N MET A 393 -25.23 -7.62 13.52
CA MET A 393 -24.30 -6.51 13.46
C MET A 393 -24.28 -5.79 14.80
N ILE A 394 -23.08 -5.64 15.38
CA ILE A 394 -22.91 -4.82 16.57
C ILE A 394 -22.90 -3.35 16.12
N VAL A 395 -23.72 -2.53 16.75
CA VAL A 395 -23.73 -1.08 16.56
C VAL A 395 -23.19 -0.46 17.85
N ALA A 396 -21.98 0.09 17.74
CA ALA A 396 -21.25 0.69 18.85
C ALA A 396 -21.22 2.21 18.72
N ALA A 397 -20.93 2.86 19.84
CA ALA A 397 -20.69 4.28 19.91
C ALA A 397 -19.39 4.55 20.65
N THR A 398 -18.61 5.49 20.16
CA THR A 398 -17.42 6.00 20.85
C THR A 398 -17.55 7.50 20.99
N THR A 399 -17.43 8.00 22.22
CA THR A 399 -17.34 9.44 22.50
C THR A 399 -15.91 9.78 22.88
N VAL A 400 -15.35 10.82 22.29
CA VAL A 400 -14.03 11.32 22.68
C VAL A 400 -14.23 12.43 23.71
N HIS A 401 -13.75 12.22 24.94
CA HIS A 401 -13.79 13.27 25.96
C HIS A 401 -12.56 14.19 25.77
N PRO A 402 -12.72 15.53 25.72
CA PRO A 402 -11.59 16.43 25.49
C PRO A 402 -10.47 16.34 26.54
N ALA A 403 -10.83 16.01 27.78
CA ALA A 403 -9.86 15.77 28.86
C ALA A 403 -9.41 14.30 29.02
N SER A 404 -9.78 13.38 28.12
CA SER A 404 -9.38 11.97 28.28
C SER A 404 -7.85 11.83 28.20
N PHE A 405 -7.26 11.17 29.20
CA PHE A 405 -5.88 10.70 29.17
C PHE A 405 -5.88 9.22 28.77
N PHE A 406 -4.85 8.79 28.03
CA PHE A 406 -4.57 7.37 27.87
C PHE A 406 -3.63 6.94 28.99
N PRO A 407 -4.09 6.26 30.06
CA PRO A 407 -3.15 5.72 31.03
C PRO A 407 -2.27 4.65 30.37
N THR A 408 -1.00 4.64 30.78
CA THR A 408 -0.07 3.52 30.60
C THR A 408 -0.75 2.23 31.07
N LEU A 409 -1.05 1.33 30.13
CA LEU A 409 -1.84 0.13 30.42
C LEU A 409 -0.98 -0.90 31.14
N ASN A 410 -1.55 -1.51 32.17
CA ASN A 410 -0.98 -2.70 32.80
C ASN A 410 -1.34 -3.91 31.91
N PRO A 411 -0.39 -4.67 31.36
CA PRO A 411 -0.62 -5.74 30.36
C PRO A 411 -1.44 -6.96 30.86
N GLY A 412 -2.07 -6.88 32.03
CA GLY A 412 -2.94 -7.90 32.62
C GLY A 412 -4.43 -7.60 32.61
N SER A 413 -4.87 -6.38 32.25
CA SER A 413 -6.30 -6.08 32.09
C SER A 413 -6.76 -6.61 30.74
N THR A 414 -7.43 -7.75 30.74
CA THR A 414 -8.13 -8.31 29.58
C THR A 414 -9.12 -7.26 29.08
N PHE A 415 -8.91 -6.78 27.86
CA PHE A 415 -9.74 -5.79 27.21
C PHE A 415 -11.21 -6.24 27.17
N VAL A 416 -12.04 -5.62 28.00
CA VAL A 416 -13.47 -5.51 27.68
C VAL A 416 -13.55 -4.25 26.82
N THR A 417 -13.74 -4.42 25.52
CA THR A 417 -13.88 -3.36 24.51
C THR A 417 -15.17 -2.51 24.68
N GLU A 418 -15.70 -2.37 25.90
CA GLU A 418 -17.11 -2.06 26.12
C GLU A 418 -17.32 -1.13 27.32
N GLY A 419 -17.80 0.07 27.04
CA GLY A 419 -18.13 1.08 28.04
C GLY A 419 -17.08 2.17 28.16
N TRP A 420 -17.54 3.42 28.22
CA TRP A 420 -16.87 4.63 28.73
C TRP A 420 -15.35 4.55 28.92
N TYR A 421 -14.58 5.29 28.11
CA TYR A 421 -13.20 5.64 28.46
C TYR A 421 -13.20 6.76 29.53
N CYS A 422 -13.47 6.38 30.78
CA CYS A 422 -13.03 7.07 32.00
C CYS A 422 -12.32 6.01 32.85
N ASP A 423 -11.04 5.72 32.63
CA ASP A 423 -10.33 4.79 33.51
C ASP A 423 -9.05 5.43 34.05
N GLY A 424 -8.93 5.47 35.37
CA GLY A 424 -7.79 6.01 36.14
C GLY A 424 -8.06 7.29 36.95
N PHE A 425 -8.99 8.13 36.53
CA PHE A 425 -9.68 9.05 37.43
C PHE A 425 -11.11 8.56 37.55
N PRO A 426 -11.71 8.51 38.76
CA PRO A 426 -13.16 8.52 38.79
C PRO A 426 -13.54 9.74 37.94
N CYS A 427 -14.30 9.58 36.84
CA CYS A 427 -15.22 10.67 36.55
C CYS A 427 -15.94 10.80 37.89
N GLY A 428 -15.65 11.89 38.62
CA GLY A 428 -15.84 11.94 40.08
C GLY A 428 -17.21 11.37 40.39
N THR A 429 -17.40 10.71 41.52
CA THR A 429 -18.68 10.04 41.85
C THR A 429 -19.94 10.94 41.79
N GLY A 430 -19.85 12.20 41.33
CA GLY A 430 -20.94 13.07 40.89
C GLY A 430 -20.83 13.69 39.47
N ALA A 431 -19.95 13.24 38.56
CA ALA A 431 -19.98 13.65 37.15
C ALA A 431 -21.04 12.80 36.42
N GLU A 432 -22.07 13.46 35.88
CA GLU A 432 -23.11 12.78 35.09
C GLU A 432 -22.45 11.96 33.97
N LYS A 433 -22.78 10.67 33.93
CA LYS A 433 -22.33 9.81 32.83
C LYS A 433 -22.97 10.33 31.56
N PRO A 434 -22.22 10.48 30.46
CA PRO A 434 -22.82 10.84 29.19
C PRO A 434 -23.92 9.81 28.88
N THR A 435 -25.11 10.23 28.45
CA THR A 435 -26.18 9.27 28.15
C THR A 435 -26.12 8.95 26.67
N ILE A 436 -25.63 7.75 26.33
CA ILE A 436 -25.62 7.24 24.95
C ILE A 436 -26.89 6.45 24.70
N ASP A 437 -27.67 6.87 23.71
CA ASP A 437 -28.77 6.09 23.18
C ASP A 437 -28.60 5.86 21.68
N ILE A 438 -28.81 4.61 21.27
CA ILE A 438 -28.75 4.18 19.87
C ILE A 438 -30.12 3.60 19.53
N THR A 439 -30.77 4.20 18.54
CA THR A 439 -32.10 3.83 18.05
C THR A 439 -32.07 3.57 16.55
N ILE A 440 -33.12 2.92 16.04
CA ILE A 440 -33.40 2.88 14.60
C ILE A 440 -34.42 3.98 14.33
N GLU A 441 -34.03 4.98 13.55
CA GLU A 441 -34.87 6.12 13.20
C GLU A 441 -35.85 5.76 12.07
N SER A 442 -35.41 4.97 11.08
CA SER A 442 -36.24 4.56 9.94
C SER A 442 -35.68 3.31 9.22
N GLY A 443 -36.46 2.79 8.24
CA GLY A 443 -36.02 1.73 7.32
C GLY A 443 -35.87 0.33 7.91
N LYS A 444 -36.33 0.12 9.15
CA LYS A 444 -36.26 -1.16 9.86
C LYS A 444 -37.07 -2.26 9.13
N PRO A 445 -36.46 -3.39 8.73
CA PRO A 445 -37.21 -4.55 8.25
C PRO A 445 -38.17 -5.11 9.31
N LEU A 446 -39.29 -5.71 8.90
CA LEU A 446 -40.31 -6.24 9.82
C LEU A 446 -39.73 -7.24 10.83
N ASN A 447 -38.82 -8.10 10.35
CA ASN A 447 -38.17 -9.16 11.13
C ASN A 447 -36.83 -8.74 11.76
N ALA A 448 -36.56 -7.44 11.87
CA ALA A 448 -35.36 -6.93 12.52
C ALA A 448 -35.59 -6.55 13.99
N ALA A 449 -34.55 -6.60 14.80
CA ALA A 449 -34.54 -6.16 16.19
C ALA A 449 -33.25 -5.40 16.49
N LEU A 450 -33.32 -4.45 17.42
CA LEU A 450 -32.15 -3.77 17.98
C LEU A 450 -32.09 -4.10 19.47
N ASN A 451 -31.35 -5.16 19.79
CA ASN A 451 -31.26 -5.70 21.15
C ASN A 451 -30.19 -4.95 21.94
N LYS A 452 -30.39 -4.83 23.26
CA LYS A 452 -29.34 -4.34 24.16
C LYS A 452 -28.29 -5.45 24.32
N PHE A 453 -27.02 -5.11 24.07
CA PHE A 453 -25.90 -6.03 24.21
C PHE A 453 -24.79 -5.33 25.00
N GLY A 454 -24.84 -5.44 26.33
CA GLY A 454 -23.98 -4.65 27.23
C GLY A 454 -24.21 -3.14 27.06
N PHE A 455 -23.15 -2.40 26.74
CA PHE A 455 -23.17 -0.97 26.39
C PHE A 455 -23.43 -0.70 24.91
N ARG A 456 -23.58 -1.77 24.11
CA ARG A 456 -23.77 -1.72 22.66
C ARG A 456 -25.20 -2.07 22.31
N LYS A 457 -25.53 -1.90 21.03
CA LYS A 457 -26.73 -2.52 20.47
C LYS A 457 -26.32 -3.62 19.50
N GLN A 458 -27.11 -4.68 19.44
CA GLN A 458 -26.98 -5.72 18.44
C GLN A 458 -28.19 -5.62 17.51
N PHE A 459 -27.94 -5.26 16.26
CA PHE A 459 -28.93 -5.35 15.21
C PHE A 459 -28.99 -6.80 14.74
N VAL A 460 -30.15 -7.43 14.86
CA VAL A 460 -30.42 -8.81 14.42
C VAL A 460 -31.51 -8.75 13.37
N TYR A 461 -31.30 -9.41 12.23
CA TYR A 461 -32.27 -9.48 11.14
C TYR A 461 -32.25 -10.87 10.51
N PHE A 462 -33.43 -11.41 10.22
CA PHE A 462 -33.61 -12.70 9.57
C PHE A 462 -34.52 -12.52 8.35
N PRO A 463 -33.97 -12.19 7.16
CA PRO A 463 -34.76 -12.06 5.94
C PRO A 463 -35.39 -13.39 5.55
N ASP A 464 -36.66 -13.37 5.17
CA ASP A 464 -37.31 -14.52 4.54
C ASP A 464 -37.20 -14.48 3.00
N SER A 465 -37.62 -15.57 2.34
CA SER A 465 -37.56 -15.68 0.87
C SER A 465 -38.47 -14.69 0.13
N SER A 466 -39.52 -14.16 0.78
CA SER A 466 -40.39 -13.11 0.23
C SER A 466 -39.73 -11.73 0.24
N GLU A 467 -38.61 -11.60 0.95
CA GLU A 467 -37.81 -10.38 1.01
C GLU A 467 -36.71 -10.33 -0.05
N VAL A 468 -36.47 -11.41 -0.80
CA VAL A 468 -35.50 -11.43 -1.89
C VAL A 468 -35.77 -10.30 -2.90
N GLY A 469 -34.71 -9.54 -3.23
CA GLY A 469 -34.78 -8.38 -4.11
C GLY A 469 -35.20 -7.08 -3.42
N LYS A 470 -35.57 -7.12 -2.13
CA LYS A 470 -35.83 -5.90 -1.35
C LYS A 470 -34.52 -5.28 -0.86
N THR A 471 -34.57 -3.96 -0.72
CA THR A 471 -33.50 -3.14 -0.15
C THR A 471 -34.05 -2.33 1.02
N TYR A 472 -33.33 -2.30 2.12
CA TYR A 472 -33.70 -1.55 3.33
C TYR A 472 -32.59 -0.57 3.71
N ASP A 473 -32.90 0.73 3.78
CA ASP A 473 -31.98 1.75 4.27
C ASP A 473 -32.21 1.98 5.77
N VAL A 474 -31.55 1.17 6.61
CA VAL A 474 -31.70 1.22 8.07
C VAL A 474 -30.91 2.40 8.63
N VAL A 475 -31.60 3.42 9.16
CA VAL A 475 -30.97 4.60 9.74
C VAL A 475 -30.80 4.41 11.25
N PHE A 476 -29.57 4.24 11.71
CA PHE A 476 -29.21 4.26 13.11
C PHE A 476 -28.98 5.70 13.56
N LYS A 477 -29.51 6.05 14.74
CA LYS A 477 -29.31 7.35 15.36
C LYS A 477 -28.70 7.16 16.73
N LEU A 478 -27.59 7.83 16.94
CA LEU A 478 -26.86 7.92 18.19
C LEU A 478 -27.10 9.31 18.78
N THR A 479 -27.60 9.38 20.01
CA THR A 479 -27.71 10.61 20.79
C THR A 479 -26.83 10.49 22.02
N ALA A 480 -25.94 11.45 22.23
CA ALA A 480 -25.05 11.49 23.39
C ALA A 480 -25.01 12.90 23.99
N ASN A 481 -25.17 13.00 25.31
CA ASN A 481 -24.87 14.24 26.02
C ASN A 481 -23.37 14.29 26.25
N VAL A 482 -22.60 15.04 25.46
CA VAL A 482 -21.15 15.11 25.60
C VAL A 482 -20.73 16.46 26.18
N VAL A 483 -19.58 16.48 26.84
CA VAL A 483 -18.94 17.73 27.26
C VAL A 483 -18.49 18.47 26.01
N ALA A 484 -19.16 19.57 25.68
CA ALA A 484 -18.65 20.56 24.75
C ALA A 484 -17.56 21.34 25.48
N ASP A 485 -16.33 21.18 25.00
CA ASP A 485 -15.19 21.92 25.49
C ASP A 485 -15.42 23.41 25.22
N GLY A 486 -15.55 24.20 26.29
CA GLY A 486 -15.03 25.55 26.27
C GLY A 486 -13.51 25.44 26.24
N ILE A 487 -12.92 25.80 25.11
CA ILE A 487 -11.50 26.14 25.01
C ILE A 487 -11.23 27.05 26.23
N PHE A 488 -10.32 26.66 27.14
CA PHE A 488 -10.01 27.31 28.44
C PHE A 488 -10.78 26.86 29.70
N GLY A 489 -11.38 25.66 29.73
CA GLY A 489 -11.76 25.00 30.98
C GLY A 489 -13.17 25.29 31.50
N THR A 490 -14.06 25.81 30.66
CA THR A 490 -15.50 25.82 30.93
C THR A 490 -16.14 24.62 30.24
N THR A 491 -16.53 23.60 31.02
CA THR A 491 -17.25 22.44 30.49
C THR A 491 -18.74 22.76 30.41
N SER A 492 -19.29 22.78 29.20
CA SER A 492 -20.75 22.84 29.00
C SER A 492 -21.22 21.52 28.40
N TRP A 493 -22.30 20.94 28.90
CA TRP A 493 -22.85 19.72 28.31
C TRP A 493 -23.76 20.08 27.14
N GLY A 494 -23.54 19.45 25.99
CA GLY A 494 -24.37 19.58 24.81
C GLY A 494 -24.82 18.21 24.32
N THR A 495 -26.09 18.09 23.95
CA THR A 495 -26.56 16.91 23.23
C THR A 495 -25.99 16.94 21.80
N ARG A 496 -25.28 15.89 21.43
CA ARG A 496 -24.80 15.63 20.08
C ARG A 496 -25.54 14.44 19.51
N THR A 497 -25.78 14.47 18.21
CA THR A 497 -26.40 13.38 17.47
C THR A 497 -25.54 12.99 16.30
N ALA A 498 -25.38 11.69 16.07
CA ALA A 498 -24.80 11.13 14.86
C ALA A 498 -25.79 10.16 14.23
N THR A 499 -25.88 10.14 12.91
CA THR A 499 -26.71 9.18 12.18
C THR A 499 -25.87 8.36 11.23
N LYS A 500 -26.29 7.12 10.99
CA LYS A 500 -25.63 6.22 10.05
C LYS A 500 -26.66 5.38 9.32
N THR A 501 -26.59 5.36 8.01
CA THR A 501 -27.46 4.50 7.18
C THR A 501 -26.71 3.22 6.82
N VAL A 502 -27.36 2.08 7.00
CA VAL A 502 -26.91 0.80 6.45
C VAL A 502 -27.98 0.27 5.49
N ARG A 503 -27.66 0.28 4.21
CA ARG A 503 -28.39 -0.35 3.11
C ARG A 503 -28.20 -1.86 3.12
N ILE A 504 -29.28 -2.59 3.38
CA ILE A 504 -29.32 -4.05 3.40
C ILE A 504 -30.01 -4.53 2.12
N ASN A 505 -29.26 -5.24 1.27
CA ASN A 505 -29.78 -5.88 0.06
C ASN A 505 -30.03 -7.37 0.33
N VAL A 506 -31.27 -7.82 0.18
CA VAL A 506 -31.64 -9.22 0.39
C VAL A 506 -31.51 -10.00 -0.91
N VAL A 507 -30.68 -11.03 -0.92
CA VAL A 507 -30.43 -11.89 -2.09
C VAL A 507 -30.96 -13.29 -1.85
N PRO A 508 -31.30 -14.06 -2.89
CA PRO A 508 -31.63 -15.46 -2.69
C PRO A 508 -30.39 -16.16 -2.15
N CYS A 509 -30.51 -16.84 -1.02
CA CYS A 509 -29.66 -18.01 -0.84
C CYS A 509 -30.14 -19.02 -1.86
N ALA A 510 -29.23 -19.48 -2.73
CA ALA A 510 -29.45 -20.80 -3.29
C ALA A 510 -29.73 -21.67 -2.07
N SER A 511 -30.94 -22.24 -2.01
CA SER A 511 -31.19 -23.36 -1.10
C SER A 511 -29.98 -24.29 -1.28
N PRO A 512 -29.46 -24.93 -0.22
CA PRO A 512 -28.60 -26.09 -0.39
C PRO A 512 -29.45 -27.20 -1.04
N GLU A 513 -29.99 -26.95 -2.23
CA GLU A 513 -30.36 -27.95 -3.19
C GLU A 513 -29.05 -28.68 -3.45
N THR A 514 -29.04 -29.91 -2.97
CA THR A 514 -28.26 -31.02 -3.49
C THR A 514 -27.74 -30.65 -4.88
N PRO A 515 -26.42 -30.56 -5.09
CA PRO A 515 -25.86 -30.04 -6.33
C PRO A 515 -26.54 -30.68 -7.54
N PRO A 516 -26.96 -29.89 -8.55
CA PRO A 516 -27.71 -30.40 -9.68
C PRO A 516 -26.79 -31.31 -10.51
N GLY A 517 -26.82 -32.61 -10.23
CA GLY A 517 -25.93 -33.58 -10.86
C GLY A 517 -26.07 -35.05 -10.44
N CYS A 518 -26.91 -35.41 -9.47
CA CYS A 518 -27.00 -36.81 -9.02
C CYS A 518 -28.44 -37.34 -8.95
N TYR A 519 -29.13 -37.46 -10.09
CA TYR A 519 -30.20 -38.45 -10.25
C TYR A 519 -30.36 -38.83 -11.72
N LEU A 520 -29.90 -40.04 -12.08
CA LEU A 520 -30.62 -40.87 -13.06
C LEU A 520 -31.06 -42.17 -12.34
N PRO A 521 -32.30 -42.65 -12.52
CA PRO A 521 -32.87 -43.71 -11.67
C PRO A 521 -32.43 -45.15 -12.02
N THR A 522 -31.43 -45.34 -12.89
CA THR A 522 -31.21 -46.64 -13.56
C THR A 522 -29.87 -47.33 -13.32
N ASP A 523 -28.96 -46.79 -12.51
CA ASP A 523 -27.64 -47.41 -12.35
C ASP A 523 -27.57 -48.45 -11.20
N PRO A 524 -26.94 -49.61 -11.42
CA PRO A 524 -26.84 -50.68 -10.45
C PRO A 524 -25.93 -50.34 -9.24
N PRO A 525 -26.07 -51.03 -8.09
CA PRO A 525 -25.50 -50.63 -6.80
C PRO A 525 -23.96 -50.57 -6.74
N GLU A 526 -23.25 -51.12 -7.73
CA GLU A 526 -21.80 -51.33 -7.69
C GLU A 526 -20.99 -50.14 -8.23
N GLN A 527 -21.62 -49.09 -8.79
CA GLN A 527 -20.93 -47.90 -9.31
C GLN A 527 -20.91 -46.68 -8.35
N ARG A 528 -21.29 -46.84 -7.07
CA ARG A 528 -21.46 -45.71 -6.13
C ARG A 528 -20.19 -45.16 -5.47
N THR A 529 -18.97 -45.52 -5.91
CA THR A 529 -17.73 -45.15 -5.18
C THR A 529 -16.71 -44.33 -5.98
N ALA A 530 -17.10 -43.60 -7.03
CA ALA A 530 -16.15 -42.75 -7.74
C ALA A 530 -16.80 -41.52 -8.41
N CYS A 531 -17.16 -40.51 -7.63
CA CYS A 531 -17.40 -39.15 -8.13
C CYS A 531 -16.87 -38.10 -7.14
N LEU A 532 -15.55 -37.97 -7.08
CA LEU A 532 -14.90 -36.70 -6.80
C LEU A 532 -14.03 -36.39 -8.02
N VAL A 533 -14.04 -35.12 -8.44
CA VAL A 533 -13.32 -34.52 -9.57
C VAL A 533 -14.14 -34.41 -10.86
N GLY A 534 -14.42 -33.17 -11.26
CA GLY A 534 -14.69 -32.81 -12.66
C GLY A 534 -15.98 -32.03 -12.91
N GLY A 535 -15.97 -30.72 -12.65
CA GLY A 535 -16.99 -29.79 -13.13
C GLY A 535 -16.32 -28.57 -13.77
N ALA A 536 -16.27 -28.56 -15.10
CA ALA A 536 -15.59 -27.57 -15.93
C ALA A 536 -16.14 -26.15 -15.73
N LYS A 537 -15.22 -25.19 -15.55
CA LYS A 537 -15.46 -23.76 -15.74
C LYS A 537 -14.57 -23.26 -16.88
N ALA A 538 -15.11 -22.34 -17.68
CA ALA A 538 -14.35 -21.55 -18.64
C ALA A 538 -13.13 -20.93 -17.96
N LYS A 539 -11.97 -21.13 -18.58
CA LYS A 539 -10.66 -21.14 -17.94
C LYS A 539 -9.92 -19.84 -18.27
N THR A 540 -9.98 -18.86 -17.37
CA THR A 540 -8.90 -17.90 -17.21
C THR A 540 -8.15 -18.33 -15.96
N MET A 541 -7.24 -19.30 -16.10
CA MET A 541 -6.35 -19.70 -15.01
C MET A 541 -5.07 -18.88 -15.13
N ALA A 542 -5.00 -17.77 -14.39
CA ALA A 542 -3.73 -17.24 -13.93
C ALA A 542 -3.48 -17.82 -12.54
N THR A 543 -2.77 -18.94 -12.46
CA THR A 543 -2.18 -19.44 -11.20
C THR A 543 -0.81 -18.81 -11.07
N THR A 544 -0.67 -17.85 -10.16
CA THR A 544 0.62 -17.26 -9.79
C THR A 544 1.09 -17.92 -8.50
N SER A 545 2.17 -18.70 -8.58
CA SER A 545 2.85 -19.26 -7.41
C SER A 545 4.12 -18.44 -7.16
N THR A 546 4.26 -17.89 -5.95
CA THR A 546 5.47 -17.20 -5.49
C THR A 546 6.16 -18.10 -4.47
N VAL A 547 7.38 -18.52 -4.75
CA VAL A 547 8.19 -19.33 -3.82
C VAL A 547 9.23 -18.41 -3.17
N PRO A 548 9.07 -18.03 -1.89
CA PRO A 548 10.08 -17.23 -1.18
C PRO A 548 11.37 -18.05 -0.99
N VAL A 549 12.51 -17.42 -1.19
CA VAL A 549 13.83 -18.04 -0.99
C VAL A 549 14.11 -18.12 0.52
N THR A 550 14.17 -19.33 1.08
CA THR A 550 14.78 -19.56 2.40
C THR A 550 16.29 -19.43 2.26
N GLU A 551 16.92 -18.60 3.11
CA GLU A 551 18.38 -18.35 3.24
C GLU A 551 19.25 -19.55 2.79
N ARG A 552 20.15 -19.33 1.81
CA ARG A 552 21.15 -20.33 1.40
C ARG A 552 22.53 -19.75 1.20
N GLY A 553 23.49 -20.59 1.58
CA GLY A 553 24.92 -20.30 1.57
C GLY A 553 25.50 -20.19 0.17
N LEU A 554 26.37 -19.20 0.04
CA LEU A 554 27.31 -18.99 -1.05
C LEU A 554 27.96 -20.31 -1.46
N HIS A 555 27.58 -20.84 -2.62
CA HIS A 555 28.37 -21.86 -3.30
C HIS A 555 29.57 -21.17 -3.95
N GLY A 556 30.58 -20.90 -3.12
CA GLY A 556 31.94 -20.72 -3.60
C GLY A 556 32.40 -21.98 -4.34
N SER A 557 33.38 -21.77 -5.22
CA SER A 557 34.16 -22.80 -5.90
C SER A 557 34.27 -24.11 -5.10
N SER A 558 34.16 -25.26 -5.78
CA SER A 558 34.52 -26.56 -5.20
C SER A 558 36.01 -26.64 -4.79
N ASP A 559 36.81 -25.63 -5.12
CA ASP A 559 38.15 -25.40 -4.60
C ASP A 559 38.08 -24.55 -3.31
N PRO A 560 38.34 -25.16 -2.13
CA PRO A 560 38.30 -24.46 -0.84
C PRO A 560 39.40 -23.39 -0.66
N THR A 561 40.29 -23.20 -1.63
CA THR A 561 41.35 -22.17 -1.59
C THR A 561 40.92 -20.81 -2.16
N ILE A 562 39.75 -20.72 -2.79
CA ILE A 562 39.24 -19.46 -3.35
C ILE A 562 38.35 -18.76 -2.29
N PRO A 563 38.67 -17.53 -1.86
CA PRO A 563 37.86 -16.80 -0.89
C PRO A 563 36.43 -16.58 -1.42
N PRO A 564 35.41 -16.50 -0.53
CA PRO A 564 34.04 -16.24 -0.95
C PRO A 564 33.98 -14.90 -1.71
N SER A 565 33.42 -14.95 -2.92
CA SER A 565 33.23 -13.78 -3.77
C SER A 565 32.29 -12.78 -3.08
N PRO A 566 32.46 -11.45 -3.27
CA PRO A 566 31.53 -10.47 -2.73
C PRO A 566 30.11 -10.75 -3.25
N VAL A 567 29.10 -10.49 -2.43
CA VAL A 567 27.70 -10.50 -2.88
C VAL A 567 27.50 -9.30 -3.81
N PHE A 568 26.92 -9.53 -4.98
CA PHE A 568 26.49 -8.48 -5.89
C PHE A 568 25.02 -8.73 -6.22
N GLY A 569 24.13 -7.83 -5.82
CA GLY A 569 22.69 -8.08 -5.87
C GLY A 569 22.12 -8.18 -7.28
N GLY A 570 22.79 -7.64 -8.30
CA GLY A 570 22.33 -7.73 -9.71
C GLY A 570 22.40 -9.14 -10.32
N VAL A 571 22.94 -10.12 -9.60
CA VAL A 571 22.96 -11.55 -9.99
C VAL A 571 22.38 -12.48 -8.93
N ASP A 572 21.92 -11.94 -7.80
CA ASP A 572 21.34 -12.70 -6.69
C ASP A 572 19.83 -12.81 -6.87
N ILE A 573 19.31 -14.01 -7.14
CA ILE A 573 17.89 -14.25 -7.41
C ILE A 573 17.15 -14.35 -6.07
N ILE A 574 16.53 -13.26 -5.66
CA ILE A 574 15.82 -13.16 -4.37
C ILE A 574 14.39 -13.71 -4.41
N ALA A 575 13.78 -13.78 -5.60
CA ALA A 575 12.45 -14.37 -5.78
C ALA A 575 12.22 -14.82 -7.23
N MET A 576 11.32 -15.78 -7.41
CA MET A 576 10.76 -16.13 -8.71
C MET A 576 9.24 -16.24 -8.68
N THR A 577 8.63 -15.84 -9.79
CA THR A 577 7.20 -15.98 -10.06
C THR A 577 6.98 -16.54 -11.45
N TYR A 578 5.99 -17.39 -11.63
CA TYR A 578 5.63 -17.90 -12.95
C TYR A 578 4.11 -18.10 -13.05
N GLY A 579 3.60 -18.12 -14.28
CA GLY A 579 2.19 -18.30 -14.55
C GLY A 579 1.92 -18.62 -16.01
N LEU A 580 0.76 -19.23 -16.26
CA LEU A 580 0.20 -19.39 -17.59
C LEU A 580 -0.81 -18.27 -17.83
N PHE A 581 -0.72 -17.61 -18.97
CA PHE A 581 -1.66 -16.58 -19.39
C PHE A 581 -2.15 -16.91 -20.79
N VAL A 582 -3.47 -16.82 -20.99
CA VAL A 582 -4.06 -16.91 -22.32
C VAL A 582 -4.16 -15.49 -22.85
N MET A 583 -3.52 -15.20 -23.98
CA MET A 583 -3.69 -13.93 -24.66
C MET A 583 -4.47 -14.14 -25.95
N ASP A 584 -5.57 -13.42 -26.09
CA ASP A 584 -6.22 -13.34 -27.39
C ASP A 584 -5.37 -12.55 -28.40
N ALA A 585 -5.79 -12.50 -29.66
CA ALA A 585 -5.04 -11.81 -30.70
C ALA A 585 -4.89 -10.31 -30.46
N ALA A 586 -5.88 -9.66 -29.83
CA ALA A 586 -5.85 -8.24 -29.53
C ALA A 586 -4.94 -7.94 -28.34
N GLU A 587 -5.00 -8.74 -27.27
CA GLU A 587 -4.12 -8.65 -26.11
C GLU A 587 -2.66 -8.92 -26.51
N HIS A 588 -2.44 -9.95 -27.32
CA HIS A 588 -1.14 -10.26 -27.89
C HIS A 588 -0.60 -9.09 -28.73
N GLN A 589 -1.43 -8.52 -29.63
CA GLN A 589 -1.05 -7.36 -30.41
C GLN A 589 -0.78 -6.13 -29.53
N LYS A 590 -1.54 -5.95 -28.44
CA LYS A 590 -1.33 -4.86 -27.48
C LYS A 590 -0.08 -5.07 -26.62
N ALA A 591 0.31 -6.31 -26.33
CA ALA A 591 1.51 -6.60 -25.56
C ALA A 591 2.77 -6.50 -26.45
N PHE A 592 2.76 -7.18 -27.59
CA PHE A 592 3.96 -7.43 -28.41
C PHE A 592 3.93 -6.83 -29.82
N GLY A 593 2.82 -6.19 -30.22
CA GLY A 593 2.68 -5.49 -31.51
C GLY A 593 3.35 -4.12 -31.54
N ASN A 594 4.55 -4.00 -30.95
CA ASN A 594 5.34 -2.78 -30.80
C ASN A 594 4.72 -1.67 -29.94
N THR A 595 3.97 -2.05 -28.91
CA THR A 595 3.26 -1.12 -28.02
C THR A 595 3.85 -1.15 -26.61
N ILE A 596 3.58 -2.21 -25.83
CA ILE A 596 3.98 -2.29 -24.43
C ILE A 596 5.40 -2.85 -24.29
N PHE A 597 5.68 -3.95 -24.99
CA PHE A 597 7.00 -4.60 -25.01
C PHE A 597 7.53 -4.68 -26.47
N PRO A 598 7.85 -3.54 -27.10
CA PRO A 598 8.48 -3.53 -28.41
C PRO A 598 9.86 -4.18 -28.33
N CYS A 599 10.30 -4.89 -29.38
CA CYS A 599 11.69 -5.33 -29.48
C CYS A 599 12.63 -4.11 -29.38
N GLY A 600 13.59 -4.12 -28.45
CA GLY A 600 14.41 -2.97 -28.09
C GLY A 600 13.92 -2.31 -26.81
N ASP A 601 14.10 -0.99 -26.71
CA ASP A 601 13.69 -0.21 -25.55
C ASP A 601 12.18 0.06 -25.56
N GLY A 602 11.51 -0.26 -24.46
CA GLY A 602 10.08 -0.01 -24.23
C GLY A 602 9.83 0.71 -22.91
N VAL A 603 8.57 1.12 -22.68
CA VAL A 603 8.16 1.88 -21.49
C VAL A 603 8.39 1.11 -20.18
N PHE A 604 8.33 -0.22 -20.25
CA PHE A 604 8.48 -1.11 -19.08
C PHE A 604 9.81 -1.86 -19.07
N GLY A 605 10.81 -1.43 -19.84
CA GLY A 605 12.12 -2.06 -19.90
C GLY A 605 12.54 -2.48 -21.32
N ARG A 606 13.73 -3.08 -21.41
CA ARG A 606 14.32 -3.52 -22.68
C ARG A 606 13.88 -4.94 -23.00
N THR A 607 13.23 -5.11 -24.15
CA THR A 607 12.76 -6.41 -24.64
C THR A 607 13.68 -6.95 -25.73
N PHE A 608 14.20 -8.14 -25.54
CA PHE A 608 15.00 -8.86 -26.52
C PHE A 608 14.15 -9.88 -27.28
N CYS A 609 14.29 -9.86 -28.60
CA CYS A 609 13.59 -10.74 -29.52
C CYS A 609 14.62 -11.64 -30.21
N GLY A 610 14.29 -12.92 -30.39
CA GLY A 610 15.23 -13.91 -30.92
C GLY A 610 15.64 -13.58 -32.35
N THR A 611 16.87 -13.86 -32.73
CA THR A 611 17.38 -13.62 -34.10
C THR A 611 16.67 -14.47 -35.16
N ASN A 612 15.99 -15.54 -34.74
CA ASN A 612 15.13 -16.40 -35.56
C ASN A 612 13.67 -16.29 -35.09
N ALA A 613 13.16 -15.07 -34.92
CA ALA A 613 11.83 -14.87 -34.35
C ALA A 613 10.77 -15.59 -35.20
N ALA A 614 10.12 -16.59 -34.60
CA ALA A 614 8.90 -17.15 -35.17
C ALA A 614 7.81 -16.05 -35.16
N SER A 615 6.81 -16.17 -36.03
CA SER A 615 5.69 -15.22 -36.01
C SER A 615 5.01 -15.26 -34.65
N THR A 616 4.90 -14.12 -34.02
CA THR A 616 4.16 -13.96 -32.77
C THR A 616 2.66 -14.03 -33.08
N GLY A 617 1.98 -15.07 -32.60
CA GLY A 617 0.55 -15.28 -32.80
C GLY A 617 -0.22 -15.33 -31.48
N ALA A 618 -1.54 -15.16 -31.57
CA ALA A 618 -2.45 -15.38 -30.45
C ALA A 618 -2.34 -16.81 -29.90
N GLY A 619 -2.64 -17.00 -28.61
CA GLY A 619 -2.66 -18.33 -27.99
C GLY A 619 -2.32 -18.31 -26.51
N ASP A 620 -2.01 -19.48 -25.97
CA ASP A 620 -1.53 -19.63 -24.61
C ASP A 620 -0.05 -19.24 -24.53
N TRP A 621 0.31 -18.45 -23.54
CA TRP A 621 1.67 -17.99 -23.27
C TRP A 621 2.06 -18.31 -21.84
N LEU A 622 3.29 -18.76 -21.66
CA LEU A 622 3.91 -18.96 -20.36
C LEU A 622 4.74 -17.73 -20.02
N TYR A 623 4.60 -17.25 -18.80
CA TYR A 623 5.39 -16.18 -18.23
C TYR A 623 6.19 -16.69 -17.05
N ALA A 624 7.47 -16.34 -17.02
CA ALA A 624 8.38 -16.63 -15.93
C ALA A 624 9.16 -15.36 -15.61
N SER A 625 9.23 -14.98 -14.34
CA SER A 625 9.99 -13.83 -13.88
C SER A 625 10.91 -14.21 -12.73
N ALA A 626 12.10 -13.65 -12.75
CA ALA A 626 13.07 -13.69 -11.65
C ALA A 626 13.34 -12.26 -11.20
N ILE A 627 13.39 -12.05 -9.88
CA ILE A 627 13.66 -10.78 -9.23
C ILE A 627 15.05 -10.86 -8.60
N PHE A 628 15.86 -9.84 -8.84
CA PHE A 628 17.23 -9.73 -8.36
C PHE A 628 17.34 -8.77 -7.17
N GLY A 629 18.41 -8.92 -6.39
CA GLY A 629 18.72 -8.06 -5.25
C GLY A 629 19.01 -6.60 -5.64
N ASP A 630 19.61 -6.36 -6.81
CA ASP A 630 19.87 -5.03 -7.37
C ASP A 630 19.39 -4.92 -8.83
N GLU A 631 19.42 -3.70 -9.37
CA GLU A 631 19.14 -3.43 -10.78
C GLU A 631 20.07 -4.20 -11.73
N ILE A 632 19.50 -4.71 -12.82
CA ILE A 632 20.23 -5.38 -13.90
C ILE A 632 20.87 -4.33 -14.79
N SER A 633 22.21 -4.23 -14.77
CA SER A 633 22.94 -3.29 -15.61
C SER A 633 22.69 -3.55 -17.10
N LEU A 634 22.09 -2.58 -17.80
CA LEU A 634 21.87 -2.67 -19.24
C LEU A 634 23.14 -2.33 -20.07
N SER A 635 24.17 -1.79 -19.43
CA SER A 635 25.46 -1.48 -20.06
C SER A 635 26.56 -1.49 -19.00
N ASP A 636 27.51 -2.41 -19.13
CA ASP A 636 28.65 -2.51 -18.22
C ASP A 636 29.96 -2.63 -19.00
N PRO A 637 30.91 -1.71 -18.81
CA PRO A 637 32.17 -1.76 -19.56
C PRO A 637 33.10 -2.89 -19.12
N ASN A 638 32.86 -3.52 -17.96
CA ASN A 638 33.80 -4.42 -17.31
C ASN A 638 33.33 -5.88 -17.29
N TYR A 639 32.00 -6.09 -17.26
CA TYR A 639 31.44 -7.41 -17.01
C TYR A 639 30.64 -7.96 -18.18
N HIS A 640 30.72 -9.28 -18.31
CA HIS A 640 29.83 -10.10 -19.08
C HIS A 640 28.70 -10.58 -18.16
N PHE A 641 27.49 -10.59 -18.67
CA PHE A 641 26.33 -11.16 -17.98
C PHE A 641 25.73 -12.27 -18.82
N GLN A 642 25.15 -13.26 -18.16
CA GLN A 642 24.32 -14.25 -18.81
C GLN A 642 23.15 -14.54 -17.87
N TYR A 643 21.95 -14.44 -18.39
CA TYR A 643 20.74 -14.82 -17.69
C TYR A 643 19.94 -15.79 -18.54
N ALA A 644 19.36 -16.82 -17.92
CA ALA A 644 18.54 -17.76 -18.66
C ALA A 644 17.36 -18.28 -17.84
N PHE A 645 16.30 -18.64 -18.56
CA PHE A 645 15.31 -19.61 -18.08
C PHE A 645 15.51 -20.91 -18.86
N VAL A 646 15.70 -22.00 -18.12
CA VAL A 646 16.00 -23.31 -18.66
C VAL A 646 14.88 -24.27 -18.24
N PHE A 647 14.42 -25.09 -19.18
CA PHE A 647 13.25 -25.93 -19.03
C PHE A 647 13.57 -27.39 -19.36
N ASP A 648 12.94 -28.30 -18.62
CA ASP A 648 12.58 -29.63 -19.09
C ASP A 648 11.22 -29.49 -19.80
N GLN A 649 11.26 -29.49 -21.12
CA GLN A 649 10.10 -29.10 -21.93
C GLN A 649 9.05 -30.21 -22.08
N ASP A 650 9.43 -31.47 -21.89
CA ASP A 650 8.63 -32.66 -22.21
C ASP A 650 8.57 -33.70 -21.08
N ASP A 651 9.22 -33.43 -19.94
CA ASP A 651 9.36 -34.32 -18.80
C ASP A 651 10.10 -35.63 -19.13
N ASN A 652 10.96 -35.62 -20.15
CA ASN A 652 11.73 -36.76 -20.59
C ASN A 652 13.20 -36.66 -20.16
N THR A 653 13.52 -37.17 -18.97
CA THR A 653 14.91 -37.11 -18.46
C THR A 653 15.98 -37.76 -19.34
N SER A 654 15.60 -38.60 -20.31
CA SER A 654 16.55 -39.24 -21.25
C SER A 654 17.03 -38.32 -22.37
N ASN A 655 16.35 -37.20 -22.63
CA ASN A 655 16.74 -36.23 -23.65
C ASN A 655 17.43 -34.98 -23.07
N ASN A 656 17.50 -34.87 -21.74
CA ASN A 656 18.05 -33.71 -21.03
C ASN A 656 19.56 -33.54 -21.27
N TYR A 657 20.01 -32.29 -21.23
CA TYR A 657 21.41 -31.91 -21.39
C TYR A 657 22.32 -32.66 -20.39
N PRO A 658 23.35 -33.37 -20.89
CA PRO A 658 24.41 -33.94 -20.08
C PRO A 658 25.69 -33.10 -20.22
N ALA A 659 26.15 -32.51 -19.12
CA ALA A 659 27.47 -31.91 -19.03
C ALA A 659 28.58 -32.93 -19.37
N THR A 660 29.52 -32.55 -20.24
CA THR A 660 30.70 -33.37 -20.58
C THR A 660 31.99 -32.55 -20.47
N PRO A 661 32.89 -32.85 -19.51
CA PRO A 661 32.74 -33.83 -18.42
C PRO A 661 31.61 -33.44 -17.46
N PRO A 662 31.01 -34.39 -16.72
CA PRO A 662 29.96 -34.05 -15.76
C PRO A 662 30.52 -33.24 -14.59
N TYR A 663 29.84 -32.16 -14.21
CA TYR A 663 30.13 -31.34 -13.02
C TYR A 663 28.91 -31.29 -12.10
N THR A 664 29.14 -31.41 -10.79
CA THR A 664 28.07 -31.53 -9.78
C THR A 664 27.21 -30.27 -9.65
N ALA A 665 27.74 -29.12 -10.05
CA ALA A 665 27.06 -27.82 -10.01
C ALA A 665 26.57 -27.37 -11.39
N ASP A 666 26.15 -28.31 -12.25
CA ASP A 666 25.63 -27.93 -13.57
C ASP A 666 24.27 -27.26 -13.50
N PHE A 667 24.30 -25.94 -13.68
CA PHE A 667 23.14 -25.05 -13.69
C PHE A 667 22.10 -25.43 -14.76
N PHE A 668 22.54 -26.06 -15.85
CA PHE A 668 21.68 -26.53 -16.94
C PHE A 668 21.28 -28.00 -16.82
N ALA A 669 21.74 -28.71 -15.78
CA ALA A 669 21.42 -30.12 -15.60
C ALA A 669 19.92 -30.36 -15.47
N GLY A 670 19.46 -31.40 -16.16
CA GLY A 670 18.05 -31.82 -16.16
C GLY A 670 17.15 -30.94 -17.01
N THR A 671 17.70 -30.20 -17.97
CA THR A 671 16.93 -29.33 -18.88
C THR A 671 17.31 -29.58 -20.33
N ASP A 672 16.40 -29.31 -21.25
CA ASP A 672 16.60 -29.53 -22.69
C ASP A 672 16.20 -28.34 -23.59
N ARG A 673 15.64 -27.27 -22.98
CA ARG A 673 15.17 -26.07 -23.67
C ARG A 673 15.63 -24.80 -22.96
N TRP A 674 16.41 -23.95 -23.61
CA TRP A 674 17.03 -22.77 -22.98
C TRP A 674 16.65 -21.46 -23.70
N TYR A 675 16.28 -20.46 -22.91
CA TYR A 675 16.04 -19.08 -23.33
C TYR A 675 17.05 -18.19 -22.59
N GLU A 676 18.03 -17.65 -23.30
CA GLU A 676 19.23 -17.03 -22.73
C GLU A 676 19.45 -15.62 -23.28
N VAL A 677 19.60 -14.63 -22.40
CA VAL A 677 20.19 -13.33 -22.75
C VAL A 677 21.62 -13.24 -22.25
N GLY A 678 22.54 -12.89 -23.13
CA GLY A 678 23.95 -12.68 -22.81
C GLY A 678 24.39 -11.28 -23.15
N TYR A 679 25.14 -10.64 -22.25
CA TYR A 679 25.78 -9.34 -22.46
C TYR A 679 27.28 -9.50 -22.59
N THR A 680 27.87 -8.78 -23.53
CA THR A 680 29.32 -8.56 -23.58
C THR A 680 29.60 -7.06 -23.72
N PRO A 681 30.67 -6.52 -23.12
CA PRO A 681 30.99 -5.09 -23.23
C PRO A 681 31.10 -4.60 -24.68
N ALA A 682 31.67 -5.43 -25.57
CA ALA A 682 31.86 -5.09 -26.99
C ALA A 682 30.63 -5.34 -27.87
N GLY A 683 29.82 -6.34 -27.54
CA GLY A 683 28.72 -6.81 -28.39
C GLY A 683 27.31 -6.47 -27.88
N GLY A 684 27.20 -5.87 -26.70
CA GLY A 684 25.92 -5.60 -26.04
C GLY A 684 25.16 -6.87 -25.67
N TRP A 685 23.86 -6.71 -25.45
CA TRP A 685 22.92 -7.78 -25.13
C TRP A 685 22.49 -8.57 -26.37
N GLN A 686 22.40 -9.89 -26.24
CA GLN A 686 21.96 -10.81 -27.29
C GLN A 686 21.02 -11.86 -26.71
N PHE A 687 19.86 -12.08 -27.34
CA PHE A 687 18.93 -13.15 -26.95
C PHE A 687 19.08 -14.38 -27.85
N LYS A 688 19.21 -15.54 -27.23
CA LYS A 688 19.46 -16.84 -27.85
C LYS A 688 18.46 -17.87 -27.33
N THR A 689 17.96 -18.69 -28.25
CA THR A 689 17.05 -19.81 -27.97
C THR A 689 17.70 -21.09 -28.41
N ARG A 690 17.86 -22.05 -27.50
CA ARG A 690 18.65 -23.27 -27.72
C ARG A 690 17.89 -24.53 -27.32
N ASN A 691 18.03 -25.57 -28.13
CA ASN A 691 17.71 -26.96 -27.81
C ASN A 691 18.98 -27.64 -27.36
N ALA A 692 18.96 -28.21 -26.16
CA ALA A 692 20.11 -28.90 -25.58
C ALA A 692 19.73 -30.36 -25.32
N ASN A 693 20.05 -31.24 -26.25
CA ASN A 693 19.65 -32.65 -26.15
C ASN A 693 20.71 -33.51 -25.41
N ALA A 694 20.35 -34.77 -25.17
CA ALA A 694 21.18 -35.78 -24.51
C ALA A 694 22.51 -36.12 -25.22
N THR A 695 22.76 -35.65 -26.44
CA THR A 695 24.06 -35.80 -27.11
C THR A 695 24.99 -34.61 -26.87
N SER A 696 24.61 -33.72 -25.93
CA SER A 696 25.25 -32.42 -25.66
C SER A 696 25.28 -31.50 -26.88
N GLN A 697 24.46 -31.78 -27.92
CA GLN A 697 24.32 -30.90 -29.07
C GLN A 697 23.39 -29.75 -28.72
N ILE A 698 23.97 -28.55 -28.66
CA ILE A 698 23.26 -27.30 -28.42
C ILE A 698 22.98 -26.65 -29.76
N THR A 699 21.72 -26.63 -30.20
CA THR A 699 21.30 -26.10 -31.50
C THR A 699 20.33 -24.94 -31.31
N ALA A 700 20.41 -23.91 -32.16
CA ALA A 700 19.45 -22.81 -32.11
C ALA A 700 18.09 -23.26 -32.67
N PHE A 701 16.99 -22.68 -32.16
CA PHE A 701 15.66 -22.89 -32.72
C PHE A 701 14.89 -21.58 -32.85
N ALA A 702 13.92 -21.53 -33.77
CA ALA A 702 13.06 -20.37 -33.97
C ALA A 702 12.01 -20.28 -32.86
N SER A 703 11.86 -19.12 -32.24
CA SER A 703 10.95 -18.91 -31.11
C SER A 703 10.25 -17.57 -31.22
N ALA A 704 9.01 -17.49 -30.76
CA ALA A 704 8.29 -16.23 -30.62
C ALA A 704 8.49 -15.59 -29.23
N ALA A 705 9.35 -16.16 -28.39
CA ALA A 705 9.62 -15.67 -27.05
C ALA A 705 10.11 -14.22 -27.01
N ARG A 706 9.88 -13.59 -25.86
CA ARG A 706 10.32 -12.24 -25.49
C ARG A 706 11.01 -12.32 -24.15
N PHE A 707 12.20 -11.74 -24.09
CA PHE A 707 12.98 -11.67 -22.87
C PHE A 707 13.08 -10.20 -22.44
N ILE A 708 12.58 -9.84 -21.27
CA ILE A 708 12.39 -8.46 -20.85
C ILE A 708 13.25 -8.21 -19.61
N LEU A 709 14.07 -7.16 -19.65
CA LEU A 709 14.84 -6.68 -18.50
C LEU A 709 14.31 -5.31 -18.08
N ALA A 710 13.89 -5.18 -16.82
CA ALA A 710 13.24 -4.00 -16.27
C ALA A 710 13.67 -3.78 -14.82
N GLY A 711 14.54 -2.80 -14.57
CA GLY A 711 15.11 -2.59 -13.23
C GLY A 711 15.82 -3.85 -12.73
N ASN A 712 15.40 -4.37 -11.57
CA ASN A 712 15.88 -5.63 -10.99
C ASN A 712 15.04 -6.86 -11.39
N ILE A 713 14.22 -6.78 -12.43
CA ILE A 713 13.32 -7.86 -12.84
C ILE A 713 13.70 -8.36 -14.23
N MET A 714 13.77 -9.68 -14.36
CA MET A 714 13.88 -10.40 -15.61
C MET A 714 12.60 -11.17 -15.88
N THR A 715 12.01 -11.02 -17.06
CA THR A 715 10.79 -11.73 -17.46
C THR A 715 10.95 -12.42 -18.82
N LEU A 716 10.61 -13.70 -18.89
CA LEU A 716 10.43 -14.44 -20.13
C LEU A 716 8.93 -14.61 -20.41
N ALA A 717 8.49 -14.19 -21.59
CA ALA A 717 7.21 -14.56 -22.16
C ALA A 717 7.44 -15.48 -23.35
N VAL A 718 6.85 -16.67 -23.36
CA VAL A 718 7.09 -17.70 -24.37
C VAL A 718 5.78 -18.39 -24.77
N PRO A 719 5.51 -18.65 -26.05
CA PRO A 719 4.32 -19.39 -26.46
C PRO A 719 4.29 -20.77 -25.81
N LYS A 720 3.14 -21.14 -25.25
CA LYS A 720 2.96 -22.45 -24.59
C LYS A 720 3.17 -23.62 -25.56
N SER A 721 2.91 -23.39 -26.84
CA SER A 721 3.11 -24.33 -27.94
C SER A 721 4.58 -24.72 -28.17
N GLU A 722 5.55 -24.01 -27.59
CA GLU A 722 6.96 -24.38 -27.64
C GLU A 722 7.32 -25.52 -26.68
N PHE A 723 6.40 -25.94 -25.81
CA PHE A 723 6.59 -27.01 -24.83
C PHE A 723 5.65 -28.18 -25.09
N ALA A 724 6.17 -29.41 -25.04
CA ALA A 724 5.35 -30.62 -25.17
C ALA A 724 4.59 -30.95 -23.87
N SER A 725 5.21 -30.70 -22.72
CA SER A 725 4.59 -30.86 -21.40
C SER A 725 3.59 -29.74 -21.14
N ALA A 726 2.42 -30.05 -20.58
CA ALA A 726 1.44 -29.04 -20.16
C ALA A 726 1.96 -28.15 -19.01
N THR A 727 2.86 -28.70 -18.19
CA THR A 727 3.47 -28.05 -17.03
C THR A 727 4.99 -28.23 -17.09
N PRO A 728 5.68 -27.49 -17.99
CA PRO A 728 7.13 -27.65 -18.14
C PRO A 728 7.82 -27.29 -16.83
N LYS A 729 8.91 -27.98 -16.52
CA LYS A 729 9.66 -27.73 -15.28
C LYS A 729 10.80 -26.77 -15.60
N MET A 730 11.09 -25.82 -14.72
CA MET A 730 12.06 -24.77 -15.02
C MET A 730 13.02 -24.43 -13.88
N ARG A 731 14.09 -23.74 -14.25
CA ARG A 731 15.04 -23.05 -13.37
C ARG A 731 15.43 -21.73 -14.04
N ALA A 732 15.62 -20.66 -13.25
CA ALA A 732 16.34 -19.49 -13.71
C ALA A 732 17.81 -19.55 -13.30
N THR A 733 18.67 -19.01 -14.15
CA THR A 733 20.11 -18.95 -13.93
C THR A 733 20.62 -17.53 -14.21
N ALA A 734 21.59 -17.09 -13.44
CA ALA A 734 22.20 -15.77 -13.55
C ALA A 734 23.71 -15.86 -13.36
N PHE A 735 24.46 -15.16 -14.19
CA PHE A 735 25.92 -15.21 -14.21
C PHE A 735 26.52 -13.82 -14.43
N ARG A 736 27.66 -13.57 -13.80
CA ARG A 736 28.53 -12.43 -14.12
C ARG A 736 30.00 -12.82 -14.06
N HIS A 737 30.78 -12.39 -15.05
CA HIS A 737 32.22 -12.64 -15.14
C HIS A 737 32.96 -11.59 -15.98
N ARG A 738 34.31 -11.58 -15.98
CA ARG A 738 35.13 -10.66 -16.79
C ARG A 738 35.50 -11.17 -18.20
N GLY A 739 34.73 -12.12 -18.72
CA GLY A 739 35.02 -12.80 -20.00
C GLY A 739 35.97 -14.00 -19.89
N ASP A 740 36.54 -14.27 -18.71
CA ASP A 740 37.45 -15.39 -18.44
C ASP A 740 36.85 -16.46 -17.52
N TYR A 741 35.55 -16.35 -17.19
CA TYR A 741 34.82 -17.26 -16.29
C TYR A 741 35.49 -17.43 -14.92
N GLY A 742 36.16 -16.38 -14.41
CA GLY A 742 36.85 -16.44 -13.13
C GLY A 742 38.10 -17.31 -13.15
N LEU A 743 38.73 -17.52 -14.31
CA LEU A 743 39.97 -18.29 -14.45
C LEU A 743 41.23 -17.45 -14.18
N LYS A 744 41.15 -16.12 -14.14
CA LYS A 744 42.29 -15.23 -13.82
C LYS A 744 41.99 -14.32 -12.64
N PRO A 745 43.00 -13.94 -11.82
CA PRO A 745 42.84 -12.95 -10.77
C PRO A 745 42.19 -11.66 -11.31
N PRO A 746 41.22 -11.05 -10.60
CA PRO A 746 40.77 -11.35 -9.23
C PRO A 746 39.80 -12.55 -9.06
N TYR A 747 39.66 -13.43 -10.07
CA TYR A 747 38.79 -14.62 -10.06
C TYR A 747 37.31 -14.30 -9.85
N GLU A 748 36.86 -13.19 -10.46
CA GLU A 748 35.49 -12.69 -10.35
C GLU A 748 34.55 -13.49 -11.27
N TYR A 749 33.98 -14.56 -10.71
CA TYR A 749 32.83 -15.29 -11.25
C TYR A 749 31.74 -15.37 -10.18
N ILE A 750 30.52 -15.00 -10.55
CA ILE A 750 29.35 -15.12 -9.68
C ILE A 750 28.25 -15.80 -10.49
N ALA A 751 27.62 -16.79 -9.88
CA ALA A 751 26.50 -17.50 -10.45
C ALA A 751 25.45 -17.73 -9.38
N ASP A 752 24.18 -17.63 -9.78
CA ASP A 752 23.07 -18.03 -8.96
C ASP A 752 22.01 -18.78 -9.77
N THR A 753 21.26 -19.64 -9.09
CA THR A 753 20.20 -20.45 -9.68
C THR A 753 19.02 -20.63 -8.76
N HIS A 754 17.82 -20.55 -9.32
CA HIS A 754 16.59 -20.85 -8.59
C HIS A 754 15.67 -21.78 -9.38
N PRO A 755 15.33 -22.98 -8.85
CA PRO A 755 15.84 -23.57 -7.61
C PRO A 755 17.31 -24.01 -7.76
N ALA A 756 18.03 -24.17 -6.65
CA ALA A 756 19.45 -24.47 -6.66
C ALA A 756 19.76 -25.80 -7.38
N VAL A 757 20.99 -25.96 -7.89
CA VAL A 757 21.42 -27.22 -8.52
C VAL A 757 21.24 -28.40 -7.56
N GLY A 758 20.64 -29.48 -8.06
CA GLY A 758 20.29 -30.67 -7.26
C GLY A 758 18.91 -30.60 -6.59
N GLN A 759 18.25 -29.45 -6.58
CA GLN A 759 16.83 -29.37 -6.21
C GLN A 759 15.93 -29.71 -7.41
N PRO A 760 14.71 -30.22 -7.16
CA PRO A 760 13.72 -30.39 -8.22
C PRO A 760 13.43 -29.07 -8.93
N LEU A 761 13.35 -29.10 -10.26
CA LEU A 761 12.92 -27.96 -11.07
C LEU A 761 11.49 -27.52 -10.69
N LEU A 762 11.20 -26.23 -10.84
CA LEU A 762 9.89 -25.66 -10.53
C LEU A 762 8.87 -26.04 -11.58
N VAL A 763 7.72 -26.59 -11.16
CA VAL A 763 6.63 -26.97 -12.06
C VAL A 763 5.82 -25.74 -12.42
N VAL A 764 5.84 -25.35 -13.70
CA VAL A 764 5.05 -24.20 -14.18
C VAL A 764 3.59 -24.61 -14.39
N GLY A 765 2.64 -23.88 -13.79
CA GLY A 765 1.20 -24.07 -14.04
C GLY A 765 0.41 -24.85 -12.98
N ASN A 766 0.97 -25.09 -11.79
CA ASN A 766 0.23 -25.58 -10.62
C ASN A 766 -0.27 -24.44 -9.74
#